data_AF-A0A658R1N5-F1
#
_entry.id   AF-A0A658R1N5-F1
#
_cell.length_a   1.000
_cell.length_b   1.000
_cell.length_c   1.000
_cell.angle_alpha   90.00
_cell.angle_beta   90.00
_cell.angle_gamma   90.00
#
_symmetry.space_group_name_H-M   'P 1'
#
loop_
_entity.id
_entity.type
_entity.pdbx_description
1 polymer ?
#
loop_
_entity_poly.entity_id
_entity_poly.type
_entity_poly.pdbx_seq_one_letter_code
_entity_poly.pdbx_strand_id
1 'polypeptide(L)'
;MTANQQKDSRPRSPLETLAERAGFEVEWQDAHKNTQRVPENTLRILLEKLGLPCGNATQIKQSMAAVDAEMSGRKLPPLITAEVDRGIALPVSVAKSGARYRVELESGEVIDGRFTSPKGETALLAPISEPGYHTLVINDHRTTLAVAPARCYTIDDAWRPLHDDAQKAPPLFGIATQVYGLRRNGDGGIGDFTALASFATKAAKHGSHAIAISPMHAMFSAEPNKYSPYSPSSRLFINIAHVDPAAVLGAPAARAAIERAGVADELAELESMPLIDWPRAMKARIAVLRALFDAFSQDSESAFAKDFESFVKEGGRALEDHARFEALQAVQIAQNGEGHWRNWPEELRDPRSDAVAAFADAHRHEVDFFLFTQWLAAKGLMHAQHAARDAGMAVGLVADLAVGCDSAGSHAWSYRDEMLTGVSVGAPPDLFNQAGQSWGLTTFSPRAMRMQGFAAFIDMLRCSFALAGGIRIDHILGLRRLWLVPEGESAKDGAYLRYPFDDLLRLIALESWRYNAIVVGEDLGTVPPGFSERLQEHGLLGIRVLWFERTEDGEGFKPPREWSNGVTATTTTHDLPTVTGWWRGEDIEWRSKIGQTMARDDGRDPVEAAMEARGEDRAQLWRAFQEAGVAPPDVEAPPVDNAPVDEALAFVGMTPAPMVTYPLEDLLALAEQPNLPGSIDEHPNWRRRMTLPVDELFLDDAFCDRLLAVESARKRAVYPDNLDTPKPETP
;
A
#
# COMPACT_ATOMS: atom_id res chain seq x y z
N MET A 1 -30.31 29.41 -14.63
CA MET A 1 -30.46 29.16 -16.07
C MET A 1 -29.85 27.80 -16.37
N THR A 2 -30.68 26.86 -16.77
CA THR A 2 -30.32 25.46 -17.06
C THR A 2 -29.54 25.37 -18.36
N ALA A 3 -28.24 25.09 -18.28
CA ALA A 3 -27.44 24.72 -19.44
C ALA A 3 -27.73 23.25 -19.79
N ASN A 4 -28.27 23.05 -20.99
CA ASN A 4 -28.49 21.77 -21.64
C ASN A 4 -27.19 20.93 -21.64
N GLN A 5 -27.14 19.85 -20.87
CA GLN A 5 -26.27 18.71 -21.19
C GLN A 5 -26.86 18.00 -22.40
N GLN A 6 -26.39 18.40 -23.57
CA GLN A 6 -26.63 17.68 -24.81
C GLN A 6 -25.80 16.39 -24.74
N LYS A 7 -26.38 15.30 -24.19
CA LYS A 7 -25.79 13.96 -24.26
C LYS A 7 -25.64 13.61 -25.74
N ASP A 8 -24.40 13.57 -26.20
CA ASP A 8 -24.01 13.17 -27.55
C ASP A 8 -24.33 11.67 -27.72
N SER A 9 -25.58 11.35 -28.11
CA SER A 9 -26.13 9.99 -28.10
C SER A 9 -25.73 9.21 -29.35
N ARG A 10 -24.42 9.11 -29.63
CA ARG A 10 -23.93 8.18 -30.65
C ARG A 10 -24.16 6.74 -30.14
N PRO A 11 -24.84 5.86 -30.91
CA PRO A 11 -25.03 4.48 -30.50
C PRO A 11 -23.69 3.79 -30.29
N ARG A 12 -23.58 3.01 -29.21
CA ARG A 12 -22.34 2.29 -28.86
C ARG A 12 -21.97 1.31 -29.95
N SER A 13 -20.69 1.26 -30.29
CA SER A 13 -20.19 0.24 -31.22
C SER A 13 -20.17 -1.14 -30.55
N PRO A 14 -20.12 -2.23 -31.33
CA PRO A 14 -19.94 -3.57 -30.78
C PRO A 14 -18.66 -3.70 -29.92
N LEU A 15 -17.61 -2.94 -30.26
CA LEU A 15 -16.36 -2.91 -29.51
C LEU A 15 -16.54 -2.24 -28.14
N GLU A 16 -17.21 -1.08 -28.10
CA GLU A 16 -17.52 -0.39 -26.84
C GLU A 16 -18.42 -1.24 -25.93
N THR A 17 -19.38 -1.94 -26.53
CA THR A 17 -20.23 -2.88 -25.77
C THR A 17 -19.39 -4.02 -25.16
N LEU A 18 -18.43 -4.57 -25.92
CA LEU A 18 -17.51 -5.59 -25.41
C LEU A 18 -16.62 -5.02 -24.29
N ALA A 19 -16.09 -3.80 -24.46
CA ALA A 19 -15.27 -3.13 -23.47
C ALA A 19 -15.99 -2.94 -22.14
N GLU A 20 -17.22 -2.43 -22.18
CA GLU A 20 -18.04 -2.27 -20.96
C GLU A 20 -18.33 -3.60 -20.29
N ARG A 21 -18.64 -4.63 -21.09
CA ARG A 21 -18.90 -5.97 -20.58
C ARG A 21 -17.64 -6.57 -19.93
N ALA A 22 -16.47 -6.30 -20.49
CA ALA A 22 -15.17 -6.69 -19.92
C ALA A 22 -14.78 -5.90 -18.66
N GLY A 23 -15.48 -4.79 -18.36
CA GLY A 23 -15.28 -4.00 -17.16
C GLY A 23 -14.72 -2.59 -17.38
N PHE A 24 -14.45 -2.19 -18.63
CA PHE A 24 -13.95 -0.84 -18.92
C PHE A 24 -15.04 0.24 -18.75
N GLU A 25 -14.61 1.44 -18.37
CA GLU A 25 -15.41 2.66 -18.45
C GLU A 25 -15.13 3.34 -19.80
N VAL A 26 -16.08 3.24 -20.74
CA VAL A 26 -15.95 3.85 -22.07
C VAL A 26 -16.05 5.37 -22.00
N GLU A 27 -16.79 5.88 -21.03
CA GLU A 27 -16.89 7.31 -20.70
C GLU A 27 -16.49 7.53 -19.24
N TRP A 28 -15.72 8.59 -18.98
CA TRP A 28 -15.25 8.94 -17.64
C TRP A 28 -15.17 10.47 -17.49
N GLN A 29 -15.02 10.98 -16.26
CA GLN A 29 -14.87 12.43 -16.02
C GLN A 29 -13.42 12.77 -15.67
N ASP A 30 -12.87 13.78 -16.35
CA ASP A 30 -11.55 14.33 -16.02
C ASP A 30 -11.57 15.21 -14.78
N ALA A 31 -10.38 15.67 -14.34
CA ALA A 31 -10.24 16.53 -13.16
C ALA A 31 -10.97 17.88 -13.28
N HIS A 32 -11.33 18.31 -14.50
CA HIS A 32 -12.12 19.51 -14.76
C HIS A 32 -13.63 19.21 -14.86
N LYS A 33 -14.04 17.97 -14.54
CA LYS A 33 -15.42 17.46 -14.61
C LYS A 33 -15.97 17.39 -16.04
N ASN A 34 -15.11 17.41 -17.06
CA ASN A 34 -15.54 17.18 -18.44
C ASN A 34 -15.64 15.68 -18.71
N THR A 35 -16.65 15.28 -19.48
CA THR A 35 -16.79 13.88 -19.89
C THR A 35 -15.84 13.58 -21.05
N GLN A 36 -14.99 12.59 -20.86
CA GLN A 36 -14.06 12.05 -21.83
C GLN A 36 -14.57 10.69 -22.32
N ARG A 37 -14.33 10.37 -23.59
CA ARG A 37 -14.64 9.05 -24.18
C ARG A 37 -13.37 8.38 -24.66
N VAL A 38 -13.17 7.13 -24.26
CA VAL A 38 -11.96 6.37 -24.59
C VAL A 38 -11.93 6.10 -26.11
N PRO A 39 -10.81 6.37 -26.81
CA PRO A 39 -10.70 6.04 -28.23
C PRO A 39 -10.87 4.54 -28.50
N GLU A 40 -11.56 4.18 -29.59
CA GLU A 40 -11.76 2.77 -29.97
C GLU A 40 -10.44 2.01 -30.19
N ASN A 41 -9.39 2.70 -30.65
CA ASN A 41 -8.07 2.09 -30.80
C ASN A 41 -7.48 1.65 -29.46
N THR A 42 -7.57 2.51 -28.44
CA THR A 42 -7.16 2.20 -27.07
C THR A 42 -7.95 1.02 -26.51
N LEU A 43 -9.29 1.03 -26.68
CA LEU A 43 -10.14 -0.08 -26.23
C LEU A 43 -9.76 -1.41 -26.90
N ARG A 44 -9.44 -1.38 -28.20
CA ARG A 44 -8.99 -2.57 -28.94
C ARG A 44 -7.69 -3.14 -28.36
N ILE A 45 -6.68 -2.29 -28.14
CA ILE A 45 -5.39 -2.71 -27.58
C ILE A 45 -5.62 -3.31 -26.19
N LEU A 46 -6.35 -2.60 -25.31
CA LEU A 46 -6.62 -3.06 -23.95
C LEU A 46 -7.39 -4.39 -23.93
N LEU A 47 -8.44 -4.55 -24.75
CA LEU A 47 -9.19 -5.81 -24.85
C LEU A 47 -8.32 -6.98 -25.29
N GLU A 48 -7.47 -6.79 -26.31
CA GLU A 48 -6.51 -7.82 -26.74
C GLU A 48 -5.55 -8.20 -25.60
N LYS A 49 -5.06 -7.23 -24.81
CA LYS A 49 -4.22 -7.48 -23.62
C LYS A 49 -4.95 -8.22 -22.49
N LEU A 50 -6.27 -8.07 -22.38
CA LEU A 50 -7.11 -8.84 -21.45
C LEU A 50 -7.43 -10.25 -21.97
N GLY A 51 -6.84 -10.67 -23.10
CA GLY A 51 -7.13 -11.97 -23.72
C GLY A 51 -8.52 -12.02 -24.35
N LEU A 52 -9.04 -10.88 -24.82
CA LEU A 52 -10.32 -10.76 -25.51
C LEU A 52 -10.11 -10.29 -26.95
N PRO A 53 -9.80 -11.22 -27.89
CA PRO A 53 -9.61 -10.87 -29.28
C PRO A 53 -10.79 -10.09 -29.85
N CYS A 54 -10.51 -8.99 -30.54
CA CYS A 54 -11.53 -8.08 -31.05
C CYS A 54 -11.17 -7.45 -32.41
N GLY A 55 -10.11 -7.92 -33.07
CA GLY A 55 -9.67 -7.49 -34.40
C GLY A 55 -10.72 -7.55 -35.53
N ASN A 56 -11.75 -8.39 -35.41
CA ASN A 56 -12.87 -8.44 -36.34
C ASN A 56 -14.21 -8.81 -35.67
N ALA A 57 -15.32 -8.72 -36.40
CA ALA A 57 -16.67 -8.97 -35.87
C ALA A 57 -16.87 -10.39 -35.29
N THR A 58 -16.22 -11.41 -35.87
CA THR A 58 -16.28 -12.79 -35.36
C THR A 58 -15.58 -12.88 -34.01
N GLN A 59 -14.39 -12.30 -33.90
CA GLN A 59 -13.64 -12.25 -32.64
C GLN A 59 -14.41 -11.49 -31.56
N ILE A 60 -14.99 -10.32 -31.87
CA ILE A 60 -15.83 -9.56 -30.92
C ILE A 60 -16.98 -10.43 -30.40
N LYS A 61 -17.67 -11.16 -31.29
CA LYS A 61 -18.77 -12.04 -30.90
C LYS A 61 -18.31 -13.21 -30.01
N GLN A 62 -17.15 -13.79 -30.30
CA GLN A 62 -16.56 -14.86 -29.50
C GLN A 62 -16.14 -14.36 -28.11
N SER A 63 -15.45 -13.23 -28.04
CA SER A 63 -15.05 -12.57 -26.79
C SER A 63 -16.26 -12.17 -25.95
N MET A 64 -17.31 -11.63 -26.58
CA MET A 64 -18.57 -11.34 -25.88
C MET A 64 -19.18 -12.61 -25.26
N ALA A 65 -19.23 -13.70 -26.03
CA ALA A 65 -19.77 -14.98 -25.53
C ALA A 65 -18.93 -15.57 -24.39
N ALA A 66 -17.59 -15.40 -24.42
CA ALA A 66 -16.70 -15.84 -23.35
C ALA A 66 -16.97 -15.06 -22.05
N VAL A 67 -17.03 -13.73 -22.14
CA VAL A 67 -17.32 -12.85 -21.01
C VAL A 67 -18.74 -13.09 -20.46
N ASP A 68 -19.72 -13.33 -21.33
CA ASP A 68 -21.07 -13.69 -20.91
C ASP A 68 -21.12 -15.06 -20.22
N ALA A 69 -20.32 -16.04 -20.67
CA ALA A 69 -20.24 -17.35 -20.04
C ALA A 69 -19.67 -17.25 -18.62
N GLU A 70 -18.63 -16.44 -18.42
CA GLU A 70 -18.03 -16.13 -17.10
C GLU A 70 -19.06 -15.50 -16.15
N MET A 71 -19.85 -14.55 -16.65
CA MET A 71 -20.88 -13.87 -15.85
C MET A 71 -22.23 -14.60 -15.76
N SER A 72 -22.43 -15.67 -16.53
CA SER A 72 -23.71 -16.39 -16.60
C SER A 72 -24.09 -17.09 -15.29
N GLY A 73 -23.13 -17.27 -14.38
CA GLY A 73 -23.34 -17.94 -13.11
C GLY A 73 -23.67 -19.44 -13.24
N ARG A 74 -23.55 -20.02 -14.45
CA ARG A 74 -23.86 -21.44 -14.73
C ARG A 74 -22.98 -22.43 -13.97
N LYS A 75 -21.81 -21.99 -13.51
CA LYS A 75 -20.89 -22.76 -12.67
C LYS A 75 -20.77 -22.06 -11.32
N LEU A 76 -20.60 -22.84 -10.26
CA LEU A 76 -20.18 -22.28 -8.98
C LEU A 76 -18.79 -21.64 -9.15
N PRO A 77 -18.60 -20.38 -8.73
CA PRO A 77 -17.25 -19.81 -8.68
C PRO A 77 -16.41 -20.56 -7.63
N PRO A 78 -15.08 -20.52 -7.69
CA PRO A 78 -14.23 -21.18 -6.69
C PRO A 78 -14.36 -20.60 -5.28
N LEU A 79 -14.70 -19.31 -5.19
CA LEU A 79 -14.96 -18.60 -3.95
C LEU A 79 -16.16 -17.66 -4.08
N ILE A 80 -16.96 -17.56 -3.03
CA ILE A 80 -18.07 -16.63 -2.87
C ILE A 80 -17.80 -15.81 -1.60
N THR A 81 -17.92 -14.48 -1.69
CA THR A 81 -17.86 -13.62 -0.51
C THR A 81 -19.26 -13.38 0.05
N ALA A 82 -19.34 -13.25 1.36
CA ALA A 82 -20.56 -12.95 2.09
C ALA A 82 -20.26 -12.09 3.32
N GLU A 83 -21.29 -11.53 3.93
CA GLU A 83 -21.22 -10.87 5.23
C GLU A 83 -21.93 -11.72 6.27
N VAL A 84 -21.43 -11.69 7.51
CA VAL A 84 -22.08 -12.33 8.65
C VAL A 84 -23.54 -11.90 8.78
N ASP A 85 -24.40 -12.81 9.21
CA ASP A 85 -25.82 -12.59 9.50
C ASP A 85 -26.67 -12.05 8.33
N ARG A 86 -26.16 -12.15 7.09
CA ARG A 86 -26.90 -11.80 5.86
C ARG A 86 -27.16 -13.02 4.98
N GLY A 87 -28.31 -12.99 4.29
CA GLY A 87 -28.65 -14.03 3.32
C GLY A 87 -27.69 -14.01 2.12
N ILE A 88 -27.17 -15.17 1.73
CA ILE A 88 -26.09 -15.27 0.74
C ILE A 88 -26.69 -15.66 -0.61
N ALA A 89 -26.60 -14.75 -1.59
CA ALA A 89 -27.14 -14.97 -2.91
C ALA A 89 -26.22 -15.87 -3.75
N LEU A 90 -26.78 -16.95 -4.30
CA LEU A 90 -26.06 -17.84 -5.21
C LEU A 90 -26.59 -17.74 -6.63
N PRO A 91 -25.75 -17.90 -7.67
CA PRO A 91 -26.22 -17.93 -9.05
C PRO A 91 -27.42 -18.87 -9.28
N VAL A 92 -28.49 -18.32 -9.87
CA VAL A 92 -29.82 -18.94 -10.05
C VAL A 92 -29.76 -20.31 -10.75
N SER A 93 -28.77 -20.51 -11.61
CA SER A 93 -28.60 -21.73 -12.41
C SER A 93 -28.03 -22.91 -11.62
N VAL A 94 -27.40 -22.68 -10.46
CA VAL A 94 -26.83 -23.74 -9.62
C VAL A 94 -27.79 -24.18 -8.51
N ALA A 95 -28.50 -23.23 -7.90
CA ALA A 95 -29.37 -23.50 -6.76
C ALA A 95 -30.83 -23.23 -7.13
N LYS A 96 -31.62 -24.29 -7.30
CA LYS A 96 -33.09 -24.18 -7.37
C LYS A 96 -33.66 -24.07 -5.96
N SER A 97 -34.73 -23.30 -5.79
CA SER A 97 -35.48 -23.26 -4.53
C SER A 97 -35.78 -24.67 -4.00
N GLY A 98 -35.52 -24.92 -2.72
CA GLY A 98 -35.69 -26.22 -2.08
C GLY A 98 -34.56 -27.24 -2.27
N ALA A 99 -33.55 -26.96 -3.12
CA ALA A 99 -32.35 -27.79 -3.20
C ALA A 99 -31.60 -27.78 -1.85
N ARG A 100 -30.98 -28.91 -1.50
CA ARG A 100 -30.21 -29.07 -0.26
C ARG A 100 -28.80 -28.52 -0.45
N TYR A 101 -28.28 -27.94 0.62
CA TYR A 101 -26.87 -27.60 0.73
C TYR A 101 -26.33 -28.07 2.08
N ARG A 102 -25.01 -28.19 2.14
CA ARG A 102 -24.25 -28.36 3.38
C ARG A 102 -23.16 -27.30 3.43
N VAL A 103 -22.98 -26.68 4.59
CA VAL A 103 -21.84 -25.82 4.88
C VAL A 103 -20.98 -26.51 5.94
N GLU A 104 -19.71 -26.73 5.63
CA GLU A 104 -18.68 -27.17 6.57
C GLU A 104 -17.97 -25.89 7.05
N LEU A 105 -18.22 -25.46 8.29
CA LEU A 105 -17.62 -24.27 8.88
C LEU A 105 -16.12 -24.47 9.14
N GLU A 106 -15.39 -23.36 9.27
CA GLU A 106 -13.94 -23.39 9.55
C GLU A 106 -13.68 -24.00 10.94
N SER A 107 -14.58 -23.74 11.88
CA SER A 107 -14.63 -24.39 13.21
C SER A 107 -14.85 -25.91 13.18
N GLY A 108 -15.27 -26.47 12.04
CA GLY A 108 -15.59 -27.90 11.87
C GLY A 108 -17.06 -28.25 12.12
N GLU A 109 -17.90 -27.30 12.55
CA GLU A 109 -19.35 -27.49 12.62
C GLU A 109 -19.96 -27.63 11.22
N VAL A 110 -21.08 -28.36 11.11
CA VAL A 110 -21.76 -28.61 9.84
C VAL A 110 -23.19 -28.09 9.90
N ILE A 111 -23.54 -27.23 8.95
CA ILE A 111 -24.88 -26.68 8.76
C ILE A 111 -25.51 -27.31 7.52
N ASP A 112 -26.55 -28.13 7.71
CA ASP A 112 -27.37 -28.65 6.61
C ASP A 112 -28.62 -27.76 6.44
N GLY A 113 -28.94 -27.40 5.19
CA GLY A 113 -30.04 -26.49 4.91
C GLY A 113 -30.68 -26.68 3.54
N ARG A 114 -31.65 -25.81 3.24
CA ARG A 114 -32.30 -25.73 1.93
C ARG A 114 -32.33 -24.30 1.46
N PHE A 115 -32.14 -24.11 0.15
CA PHE A 115 -32.27 -22.80 -0.47
C PHE A 115 -33.69 -22.29 -0.37
N THR A 116 -33.83 -21.01 -0.02
CA THR A 116 -35.08 -20.28 -0.15
C THR A 116 -34.99 -19.37 -1.38
N SER A 117 -36.12 -19.13 -2.03
CA SER A 117 -36.22 -18.15 -3.12
C SER A 117 -37.35 -17.19 -2.73
N PRO A 118 -37.03 -15.94 -2.39
CA PRO A 118 -38.04 -14.89 -2.34
C PRO A 118 -38.71 -14.79 -3.72
N LYS A 119 -40.00 -14.49 -3.77
CA LYS A 119 -40.89 -14.57 -4.96
C LYS A 119 -40.24 -14.15 -6.29
N GLY A 120 -39.65 -15.11 -7.03
CA GLY A 120 -39.08 -14.90 -8.37
C GLY A 120 -37.60 -14.48 -8.41
N GLU A 121 -36.90 -14.51 -7.28
CA GLU A 121 -35.52 -14.05 -7.12
C GLU A 121 -34.50 -15.18 -6.98
N THR A 122 -33.23 -14.78 -6.98
CA THR A 122 -32.03 -15.58 -6.73
C THR A 122 -32.15 -16.45 -5.47
N ALA A 123 -31.68 -17.70 -5.55
CA ALA A 123 -31.69 -18.60 -4.41
C ALA A 123 -30.75 -18.10 -3.30
N LEU A 124 -31.26 -18.05 -2.08
CA LEU A 124 -30.54 -17.58 -0.89
C LEU A 124 -30.18 -18.76 0.01
N LEU A 125 -28.91 -18.81 0.39
CA LEU A 125 -28.41 -19.61 1.51
C LEU A 125 -28.70 -18.86 2.83
N ALA A 126 -28.98 -19.61 3.90
CA ALA A 126 -29.30 -19.02 5.20
C ALA A 126 -28.10 -18.26 5.76
N PRO A 127 -28.31 -17.19 6.55
CA PRO A 127 -27.21 -16.44 7.14
C PRO A 127 -26.24 -17.32 7.94
N ILE A 128 -24.95 -16.99 7.86
CA ILE A 128 -23.89 -17.60 8.66
C ILE A 128 -23.37 -16.53 9.62
N SER A 129 -23.32 -16.85 10.92
CA SER A 129 -22.89 -15.90 11.96
C SER A 129 -21.40 -15.97 12.26
N GLU A 130 -20.74 -17.09 11.91
CA GLU A 130 -19.29 -17.26 12.08
C GLU A 130 -18.56 -16.62 10.89
N PRO A 131 -17.65 -15.65 11.10
CA PRO A 131 -16.75 -15.20 10.05
C PRO A 131 -15.64 -16.23 9.81
N GLY A 132 -15.26 -16.44 8.56
CA GLY A 132 -14.23 -17.42 8.22
C GLY A 132 -14.26 -17.89 6.76
N TYR A 133 -13.38 -18.84 6.45
CA TYR A 133 -13.35 -19.54 5.17
C TYR A 133 -14.01 -20.91 5.31
N HIS A 134 -15.26 -21.02 4.89
CA HIS A 134 -16.06 -22.24 5.00
C HIS A 134 -16.13 -22.98 3.66
N THR A 135 -16.58 -24.24 3.68
CA THR A 135 -16.84 -25.01 2.46
C THR A 135 -18.34 -25.20 2.24
N LEU A 136 -18.85 -24.70 1.12
CA LEU A 136 -20.22 -24.92 0.68
C LEU A 136 -20.27 -26.12 -0.28
N VAL A 137 -21.15 -27.07 0.01
CA VAL A 137 -21.38 -28.30 -0.77
C VAL A 137 -22.81 -28.31 -1.33
N ILE A 138 -22.92 -28.40 -2.66
CA ILE A 138 -24.20 -28.49 -3.38
C ILE A 138 -24.08 -29.56 -4.47
N ASN A 139 -24.88 -30.63 -4.41
CA ASN A 139 -24.85 -31.73 -5.39
C ASN A 139 -23.42 -32.21 -5.70
N ASP A 140 -22.63 -32.49 -4.66
CA ASP A 140 -21.21 -32.91 -4.71
C ASP A 140 -20.21 -31.85 -5.23
N HIS A 141 -20.67 -30.67 -5.64
CA HIS A 141 -19.78 -29.55 -5.94
C HIS A 141 -19.39 -28.82 -4.66
N ARG A 142 -18.09 -28.55 -4.51
CA ARG A 142 -17.51 -27.79 -3.40
C ARG A 142 -17.07 -26.41 -3.88
N THR A 143 -17.35 -25.38 -3.08
CA THR A 143 -16.86 -24.01 -3.28
C THR A 143 -16.52 -23.38 -1.93
N THR A 144 -15.57 -22.45 -1.93
CA THR A 144 -15.20 -21.71 -0.72
C THR A 144 -16.22 -20.60 -0.46
N LEU A 145 -16.63 -20.46 0.79
CA LEU A 145 -17.49 -19.38 1.24
C LEU A 145 -16.71 -18.53 2.25
N ALA A 146 -16.27 -17.36 1.83
CA ALA A 146 -15.60 -16.39 2.67
C ALA A 146 -16.64 -15.47 3.32
N VAL A 147 -16.98 -15.74 4.58
CA VAL A 147 -17.94 -14.94 5.36
C VAL A 147 -17.16 -13.90 6.15
N ALA A 148 -17.34 -12.63 5.79
CA ALA A 148 -16.62 -11.52 6.37
C ALA A 148 -17.41 -10.83 7.50
N PRO A 149 -16.72 -10.30 8.52
CA PRO A 149 -17.31 -9.31 9.43
C PRO A 149 -17.82 -8.07 8.67
N ALA A 150 -18.78 -7.35 9.25
CA ALA A 150 -19.38 -6.17 8.62
C ALA A 150 -18.41 -4.98 8.44
N ARG A 151 -17.32 -4.95 9.21
CA ARG A 151 -16.26 -3.94 9.18
C ARG A 151 -14.90 -4.56 9.45
N CYS A 152 -13.83 -3.87 9.09
CA CYS A 152 -12.45 -4.16 9.50
C CYS A 152 -12.27 -3.96 11.01
N TYR A 153 -11.16 -4.47 11.53
CA TYR A 153 -10.65 -4.21 12.88
C TYR A 153 -10.29 -2.72 13.02
N THR A 154 -10.75 -2.07 14.09
CA THR A 154 -10.59 -0.61 14.27
C THR A 154 -9.57 -0.26 15.34
N ILE A 155 -9.24 1.04 15.45
CA ILE A 155 -8.42 1.58 16.55
C ILE A 155 -9.02 1.24 17.91
N ASP A 156 -10.35 1.30 18.06
CA ASP A 156 -11.02 0.94 19.31
C ASP A 156 -10.83 -0.55 19.66
N ASP A 157 -10.88 -1.43 18.66
CA ASP A 157 -10.62 -2.85 18.87
C ASP A 157 -9.15 -3.09 19.25
N ALA A 158 -8.22 -2.35 18.66
CA ALA A 158 -6.79 -2.43 18.94
C ALA A 158 -6.43 -1.91 20.35
N TRP A 159 -7.19 -0.92 20.84
CA TRP A 159 -7.00 -0.30 22.15
C TRP A 159 -7.53 -1.16 23.29
N ARG A 160 -8.70 -1.79 23.11
CA ARG A 160 -9.44 -2.49 24.17
C ARG A 160 -8.62 -3.55 24.92
N PRO A 161 -7.81 -4.42 24.28
CA PRO A 161 -7.02 -5.43 24.99
C PRO A 161 -5.93 -4.85 25.90
N LEU A 162 -5.56 -3.58 25.72
CA LEU A 162 -4.55 -2.91 26.54
C LEU A 162 -5.14 -2.21 27.76
N HIS A 163 -6.46 -1.97 27.79
CA HIS A 163 -7.12 -1.15 28.80
C HIS A 163 -8.50 -1.71 29.14
N ASP A 164 -8.56 -2.57 30.17
CA ASP A 164 -9.71 -3.41 30.56
C ASP A 164 -11.05 -2.69 30.82
N ASP A 165 -11.09 -1.35 30.86
CA ASP A 165 -12.28 -0.56 31.17
C ASP A 165 -12.69 0.46 30.07
N ALA A 166 -11.91 0.64 29.00
CA ALA A 166 -12.16 1.67 27.99
C ALA A 166 -12.83 1.11 26.72
N GLN A 167 -14.09 1.48 26.48
CA GLN A 167 -14.83 1.04 25.29
C GLN A 167 -14.40 1.76 23.99
N LYS A 168 -13.79 2.95 24.11
CA LYS A 168 -13.33 3.81 23.00
C LYS A 168 -11.89 4.23 23.27
N ALA A 169 -11.05 4.19 22.24
CA ALA A 169 -9.69 4.69 22.32
C ALA A 169 -9.70 6.22 22.53
N PRO A 170 -8.73 6.81 23.24
CA PRO A 170 -8.47 8.23 23.11
C PRO A 170 -7.95 8.54 21.69
N PRO A 171 -7.99 9.80 21.24
CA PRO A 171 -7.37 10.17 19.97
C PRO A 171 -5.86 9.86 20.04
N LEU A 172 -5.39 8.94 19.19
CA LEU A 172 -4.01 8.47 19.21
C LEU A 172 -3.12 9.31 18.28
N PHE A 173 -1.80 9.16 18.41
CA PHE A 173 -0.87 9.53 17.35
C PHE A 173 0.15 8.43 17.04
N GLY A 174 0.70 8.50 15.84
CA GLY A 174 1.79 7.68 15.34
C GLY A 174 2.85 8.52 14.63
N ILE A 175 3.95 7.86 14.25
CA ILE A 175 5.03 8.47 13.45
C ILE A 175 5.16 7.70 12.15
N ALA A 176 5.21 8.39 11.01
CA ALA A 176 5.55 7.81 9.72
C ALA A 176 7.06 7.90 9.50
N THR A 177 7.70 6.80 9.10
CA THR A 177 9.14 6.76 8.85
C THR A 177 9.50 5.96 7.61
N GLN A 178 10.51 6.45 6.90
CA GLN A 178 11.15 5.75 5.81
C GLN A 178 12.24 4.84 6.38
N VAL A 179 11.99 3.53 6.45
CA VAL A 179 12.85 2.59 7.21
C VAL A 179 14.29 2.58 6.67
N TYR A 180 14.47 2.66 5.34
CA TYR A 180 15.78 2.74 4.71
C TYR A 180 16.61 3.95 5.20
N GLY A 181 15.94 5.02 5.62
CA GLY A 181 16.58 6.26 6.08
C GLY A 181 16.96 6.26 7.56
N LEU A 182 16.41 5.35 8.38
CA LEU A 182 16.79 5.23 9.78
C LEU A 182 18.27 4.88 9.92
N ARG A 183 18.89 5.34 11.01
CA ARG A 183 20.32 5.12 11.27
C ARG A 183 20.56 4.43 12.59
N ARG A 184 21.54 3.52 12.61
CA ARG A 184 22.16 3.02 13.83
C ARG A 184 23.64 2.72 13.56
N ASN A 185 24.44 2.63 14.61
CA ASN A 185 25.83 2.22 14.47
C ASN A 185 25.92 0.79 13.92
N GLY A 186 26.76 0.60 12.90
CA GLY A 186 26.95 -0.69 12.22
C GLY A 186 25.79 -1.06 11.29
N ASP A 187 25.00 -0.09 10.81
CA ASP A 187 23.93 -0.36 9.84
C ASP A 187 24.45 -0.59 8.41
N GLY A 188 25.68 -0.17 8.09
CA GLY A 188 26.28 -0.34 6.75
C GLY A 188 25.61 0.51 5.65
N GLY A 189 24.99 1.64 6.01
CA GLY A 189 24.48 2.63 5.06
C GLY A 189 23.00 2.52 4.68
N ILE A 190 22.26 1.55 5.22
CA ILE A 190 20.80 1.39 5.00
C ILE A 190 20.19 1.07 6.37
N GLY A 191 19.13 1.78 6.75
CA GLY A 191 18.37 1.48 7.96
C GLY A 191 17.78 0.08 7.91
N ASP A 192 17.77 -0.61 9.04
CA ASP A 192 17.40 -2.02 9.15
C ASP A 192 16.31 -2.27 10.20
N PHE A 193 15.88 -3.52 10.32
CA PHE A 193 14.82 -3.88 11.26
C PHE A 193 15.20 -3.69 12.73
N THR A 194 16.50 -3.70 13.07
CA THR A 194 16.97 -3.38 14.43
C THR A 194 16.82 -1.89 14.73
N ALA A 195 17.16 -1.02 13.77
CA ALA A 195 16.90 0.41 13.87
C ALA A 195 15.40 0.69 14.01
N LEU A 196 14.55 0.01 13.24
CA LEU A 196 13.10 0.12 13.34
C LEU A 196 12.56 -0.33 14.70
N ALA A 197 13.01 -1.47 15.23
CA ALA A 197 12.60 -1.97 16.54
C ALA A 197 12.98 -0.99 17.68
N SER A 198 14.21 -0.45 17.63
CA SER A 198 14.68 0.57 18.57
C SER A 198 13.85 1.86 18.47
N PHE A 199 13.58 2.32 17.23
CA PHE A 199 12.79 3.51 16.97
C PHE A 199 11.36 3.36 17.51
N ALA A 200 10.70 2.25 17.22
CA ALA A 200 9.34 1.97 17.71
C ALA A 200 9.30 1.93 19.24
N THR A 201 10.25 1.25 19.88
CA THR A 201 10.34 1.15 21.35
C THR A 201 10.50 2.53 22.00
N LYS A 202 11.36 3.38 21.43
CA LYS A 202 11.58 4.73 21.96
C LYS A 202 10.37 5.64 21.69
N ALA A 203 9.82 5.62 20.48
CA ALA A 203 8.62 6.38 20.14
C ALA A 203 7.44 6.03 21.07
N ALA A 204 7.27 4.74 21.40
CA ALA A 204 6.24 4.29 22.35
C ALA A 204 6.41 4.91 23.75
N LYS A 205 7.65 5.03 24.24
CA LYS A 205 7.95 5.70 25.52
C LYS A 205 7.62 7.20 25.52
N HIS A 206 7.51 7.80 24.34
CA HIS A 206 7.06 9.18 24.14
C HIS A 206 5.59 9.28 23.71
N GLY A 207 4.79 8.23 23.94
CA GLY A 207 3.33 8.24 23.76
C GLY A 207 2.83 7.85 22.36
N SER A 208 3.71 7.47 21.44
CA SER A 208 3.30 7.01 20.11
C SER A 208 2.65 5.62 20.19
N HIS A 209 1.54 5.41 19.46
CA HIS A 209 0.83 4.13 19.41
C HIS A 209 0.94 3.40 18.07
N ALA A 210 1.56 4.04 17.07
CA ALA A 210 1.74 3.46 15.75
C ALA A 210 3.03 3.98 15.08
N ILE A 211 3.70 3.12 14.32
CA ILE A 211 4.78 3.50 13.40
C ILE A 211 4.37 3.11 11.99
N ALA A 212 3.98 4.08 11.17
CA ALA A 212 3.74 3.83 9.75
C ALA A 212 5.08 3.74 9.02
N ILE A 213 5.28 2.68 8.26
CA ILE A 213 6.56 2.41 7.59
C ILE A 213 6.40 2.47 6.07
N SER A 214 7.44 2.91 5.38
CA SER A 214 7.55 2.73 3.92
C SER A 214 7.35 1.26 3.52
N PRO A 215 6.91 0.95 2.29
CA PRO A 215 6.69 -0.43 1.86
C PRO A 215 7.94 -1.30 2.02
N MET A 216 7.81 -2.44 2.71
CA MET A 216 8.91 -3.38 2.97
C MET A 216 8.92 -4.56 1.99
N HIS A 217 8.25 -4.41 0.85
CA HIS A 217 8.11 -5.44 -0.20
C HIS A 217 9.47 -5.85 -0.78
N ALA A 218 9.61 -7.10 -1.19
CA ALA A 218 10.82 -7.61 -1.81
C ALA A 218 11.15 -6.83 -3.09
N MET A 219 12.37 -6.30 -3.12
CA MET A 219 12.96 -5.62 -4.27
C MET A 219 13.74 -6.61 -5.14
N PHE A 220 14.51 -6.13 -6.11
CA PHE A 220 15.31 -6.97 -7.00
C PHE A 220 16.74 -7.12 -6.46
N SER A 221 17.11 -8.31 -5.95
CA SER A 221 18.46 -8.50 -5.39
C SER A 221 19.55 -8.39 -6.45
N ALA A 222 19.26 -8.78 -7.68
CA ALA A 222 20.18 -8.73 -8.82
C ALA A 222 20.20 -7.37 -9.56
N GLU A 223 19.21 -6.49 -9.31
CA GLU A 223 19.10 -5.17 -9.93
C GLU A 223 18.96 -4.08 -8.86
N PRO A 224 19.98 -3.82 -8.02
CA PRO A 224 19.87 -2.93 -6.87
C PRO A 224 19.68 -1.45 -7.21
N ASN A 225 19.67 -1.07 -8.50
CA ASN A 225 19.24 0.25 -8.96
C ASN A 225 17.71 0.41 -8.93
N LYS A 226 16.94 -0.67 -8.82
CA LYS A 226 15.49 -0.65 -8.66
C LYS A 226 15.14 -0.63 -7.17
N TYR A 227 15.23 0.55 -6.55
CA TYR A 227 15.09 0.73 -5.11
C TYR A 227 13.84 1.53 -4.69
N SER A 228 12.96 1.90 -5.62
CA SER A 228 11.67 2.50 -5.28
C SER A 228 10.79 1.50 -4.53
N PRO A 229 10.38 1.75 -3.27
CA PRO A 229 9.53 0.83 -2.51
C PRO A 229 8.16 0.57 -3.16
N TYR A 230 7.74 1.45 -4.07
CA TYR A 230 6.47 1.39 -4.80
C TYR A 230 6.57 0.65 -6.15
N SER A 231 7.77 0.17 -6.51
CA SER A 231 8.00 -0.70 -7.68
C SER A 231 8.63 -2.04 -7.29
N PRO A 232 8.03 -2.81 -6.36
CA PRO A 232 8.65 -4.02 -5.84
C PRO A 232 8.62 -5.18 -6.83
N SER A 233 9.58 -6.10 -6.68
CA SER A 233 9.57 -7.40 -7.35
C SER A 233 8.42 -8.26 -6.84
N SER A 234 8.14 -8.23 -5.53
CA SER A 234 7.00 -8.92 -4.94
C SER A 234 6.38 -8.23 -3.74
N ARG A 235 5.05 -8.23 -3.69
CA ARG A 235 4.24 -7.77 -2.55
C ARG A 235 3.96 -8.87 -1.51
N LEU A 236 4.48 -10.08 -1.74
CA LEU A 236 4.31 -11.22 -0.83
C LEU A 236 5.50 -11.43 0.11
N PHE A 237 6.66 -10.89 -0.26
CA PHE A 237 7.94 -11.13 0.40
C PHE A 237 8.59 -9.82 0.81
N ILE A 238 9.69 -9.91 1.57
CA ILE A 238 10.26 -8.78 2.30
C ILE A 238 11.58 -8.34 1.65
N ASN A 239 11.87 -7.05 1.67
CA ASN A 239 13.14 -6.50 1.21
C ASN A 239 14.30 -6.93 2.12
N ILE A 240 15.19 -7.78 1.59
CA ILE A 240 16.34 -8.31 2.31
C ILE A 240 17.41 -7.23 2.63
N ALA A 241 17.32 -6.05 2.04
CA ALA A 241 18.21 -4.91 2.32
C ALA A 241 18.22 -4.51 3.80
N HIS A 242 17.09 -4.71 4.48
CA HIS A 242 16.85 -4.30 5.87
C HIS A 242 17.19 -5.38 6.90
N VAL A 243 17.77 -6.50 6.47
CA VAL A 243 18.20 -7.56 7.38
C VAL A 243 19.40 -7.11 8.21
N ASP A 244 19.25 -7.20 9.53
CA ASP A 244 20.37 -7.23 10.48
C ASP A 244 20.59 -8.68 10.94
N PRO A 245 21.62 -9.38 10.43
CA PRO A 245 21.85 -10.77 10.81
C PRO A 245 22.27 -10.93 12.28
N ALA A 246 22.79 -9.87 12.92
CA ALA A 246 23.21 -9.92 14.32
C ALA A 246 22.01 -10.09 15.26
N ALA A 247 20.84 -9.55 14.89
CA ALA A 247 19.61 -9.65 15.68
C ALA A 247 19.04 -11.08 15.71
N VAL A 248 19.29 -11.89 14.68
CA VAL A 248 18.76 -13.26 14.57
C VAL A 248 19.80 -14.30 14.96
N LEU A 249 21.00 -14.23 14.36
CA LEU A 249 22.05 -15.25 14.50
C LEU A 249 23.17 -14.84 15.48
N GLY A 250 23.06 -13.64 16.06
CA GLY A 250 24.00 -13.11 17.04
C GLY A 250 25.15 -12.31 16.43
N ALA A 251 25.61 -11.30 17.17
CA ALA A 251 26.70 -10.42 16.76
C ALA A 251 28.02 -11.15 16.39
N PRO A 252 28.44 -12.24 17.07
CA PRO A 252 29.65 -12.97 16.66
C PRO A 252 29.55 -13.57 15.25
N ALA A 253 28.38 -14.13 14.89
CA ALA A 253 28.16 -14.72 13.57
C ALA A 253 28.16 -13.65 12.47
N ALA A 254 27.47 -12.52 12.71
CA ALA A 254 27.44 -11.40 11.78
C ALA A 254 28.84 -10.80 11.56
N ARG A 255 29.62 -10.59 12.63
CA ARG A 255 31.00 -10.09 12.53
C ARG A 255 31.89 -11.03 11.73
N ALA A 256 31.83 -12.34 12.00
CA ALA A 256 32.60 -13.33 11.26
C ALA A 256 32.21 -13.36 9.77
N ALA A 257 30.92 -13.17 9.43
CA ALA A 257 30.46 -13.08 8.06
C ALA A 257 30.97 -11.83 7.34
N ILE A 258 30.98 -10.65 8.01
CA ILE A 258 31.55 -9.41 7.48
C ILE A 258 33.04 -9.57 7.20
N GLU A 259 33.79 -10.16 8.14
CA GLU A 259 35.23 -10.42 7.98
C GLU A 259 35.49 -11.38 6.82
N ARG A 260 34.72 -12.47 6.69
CA ARG A 260 34.83 -13.43 5.56
C ARG A 260 34.47 -12.80 4.21
N ALA A 261 33.47 -11.92 4.18
CA ALA A 261 33.05 -11.22 2.97
C ALA A 261 34.07 -10.15 2.52
N GLY A 262 34.91 -9.66 3.44
CA GLY A 262 35.95 -8.68 3.14
C GLY A 262 35.42 -7.28 2.82
N VAL A 263 34.25 -6.91 3.37
CA VAL A 263 33.53 -5.66 3.05
C VAL A 263 33.44 -4.69 4.24
N ALA A 264 34.19 -4.91 5.31
CA ALA A 264 34.11 -4.10 6.54
C ALA A 264 34.35 -2.59 6.28
N ASP A 265 35.42 -2.26 5.56
CA ASP A 265 35.77 -0.87 5.25
C ASP A 265 34.73 -0.22 4.32
N GLU A 266 34.20 -0.98 3.34
CA GLU A 266 33.15 -0.50 2.43
C GLU A 266 31.84 -0.21 3.19
N LEU A 267 31.43 -1.09 4.11
CA LEU A 267 30.24 -0.87 4.94
C LEU A 267 30.39 0.36 5.83
N ALA A 268 31.58 0.59 6.41
CA ALA A 268 31.86 1.77 7.23
C ALA A 268 31.84 3.07 6.40
N GLU A 269 32.36 3.04 5.17
CA GLU A 269 32.27 4.17 4.24
C GLU A 269 30.80 4.49 3.91
N LEU A 270 30.02 3.48 3.51
CA LEU A 270 28.60 3.61 3.18
C LEU A 270 27.77 4.14 4.37
N GLU A 271 28.07 3.68 5.58
CA GLU A 271 27.43 4.14 6.82
C GLU A 271 27.68 5.63 7.11
N SER A 272 28.74 6.23 6.57
CA SER A 272 29.02 7.67 6.74
C SER A 272 28.28 8.57 5.74
N MET A 273 27.73 8.00 4.65
CA MET A 273 27.12 8.78 3.58
C MET A 273 25.74 9.34 3.97
N PRO A 274 25.40 10.58 3.55
CA PRO A 274 24.08 11.17 3.79
C PRO A 274 22.99 10.61 2.87
N LEU A 275 23.40 10.09 1.70
CA LEU A 275 22.54 9.41 0.75
C LEU A 275 22.94 7.95 0.63
N ILE A 276 21.95 7.07 0.54
CA ILE A 276 22.14 5.65 0.28
C ILE A 276 22.71 5.47 -1.13
N ASP A 277 23.81 4.71 -1.21
CA ASP A 277 24.31 4.12 -2.44
C ASP A 277 23.78 2.67 -2.51
N TRP A 278 22.58 2.53 -3.06
CA TRP A 278 21.86 1.25 -3.11
C TRP A 278 22.67 0.14 -3.80
N PRO A 279 23.30 0.36 -4.98
CA PRO A 279 24.10 -0.68 -5.64
C PRO A 279 25.27 -1.19 -4.80
N ARG A 280 26.05 -0.28 -4.20
CA ARG A 280 27.20 -0.68 -3.37
C ARG A 280 26.75 -1.38 -2.09
N ALA A 281 25.77 -0.79 -1.40
CA ALA A 281 25.27 -1.33 -0.14
C ALA A 281 24.61 -2.70 -0.31
N MET A 282 23.81 -2.90 -1.35
CA MET A 282 23.19 -4.21 -1.62
C MET A 282 24.23 -5.27 -1.99
N LYS A 283 25.23 -4.92 -2.81
CA LYS A 283 26.32 -5.84 -3.15
C LYS A 283 27.09 -6.29 -1.91
N ALA A 284 27.46 -5.34 -1.03
CA ALA A 284 28.15 -5.65 0.21
C ALA A 284 27.28 -6.51 1.15
N ARG A 285 25.99 -6.19 1.32
CA ARG A 285 25.07 -6.99 2.14
C ARG A 285 24.87 -8.40 1.63
N ILE A 286 24.67 -8.59 0.33
CA ILE A 286 24.54 -9.93 -0.26
C ILE A 286 25.82 -10.74 -0.01
N ALA A 287 27.00 -10.13 -0.11
CA ALA A 287 28.27 -10.81 0.20
C ALA A 287 28.32 -11.28 1.68
N VAL A 288 27.89 -10.44 2.62
CA VAL A 288 27.78 -10.81 4.04
C VAL A 288 26.76 -11.93 4.26
N LEU A 289 25.56 -11.81 3.67
CA LEU A 289 24.50 -12.80 3.82
C LEU A 289 24.91 -14.16 3.23
N ARG A 290 25.66 -14.18 2.12
CA ARG A 290 26.22 -15.42 1.55
C ARG A 290 27.25 -16.05 2.49
N ALA A 291 28.21 -15.26 2.98
CA ALA A 291 29.20 -15.75 3.93
C ALA A 291 28.59 -16.25 5.25
N LEU A 292 27.40 -15.76 5.59
CA LEU A 292 26.62 -16.23 6.72
C LEU A 292 25.87 -17.53 6.40
N PHE A 293 25.20 -17.59 5.25
CA PHE A 293 24.50 -18.78 4.77
C PHE A 293 25.44 -19.97 4.61
N ASP A 294 26.63 -19.77 4.04
CA ASP A 294 27.65 -20.81 3.88
C ASP A 294 28.11 -21.42 5.21
N ALA A 295 28.05 -20.64 6.30
CA ALA A 295 28.35 -21.14 7.64
C ALA A 295 27.13 -21.77 8.31
N PHE A 296 25.94 -21.19 8.10
CA PHE A 296 24.68 -21.71 8.61
C PHE A 296 24.36 -23.10 8.03
N SER A 297 24.58 -23.30 6.73
CA SER A 297 24.29 -24.55 6.02
C SER A 297 25.16 -25.74 6.46
N GLN A 298 26.23 -25.49 7.24
CA GLN A 298 27.07 -26.53 7.81
C GLN A 298 26.51 -27.11 9.13
N ASP A 299 25.53 -26.45 9.77
CA ASP A 299 24.96 -26.84 11.06
C ASP A 299 23.45 -27.11 10.96
N SER A 300 23.11 -28.25 10.34
CA SER A 300 21.72 -28.68 10.07
C SER A 300 20.94 -29.12 11.31
N GLU A 301 21.59 -29.32 12.47
CA GLU A 301 20.92 -29.82 13.68
C GLU A 301 20.56 -28.71 14.68
N SER A 302 20.99 -27.48 14.40
CA SER A 302 20.72 -26.32 15.25
C SER A 302 19.23 -26.00 15.38
N ALA A 303 18.85 -25.30 16.46
CA ALA A 303 17.48 -24.82 16.62
C ALA A 303 17.08 -23.84 15.50
N PHE A 304 18.03 -23.06 14.99
CA PHE A 304 17.81 -22.17 13.85
C PHE A 304 17.56 -22.94 12.55
N ALA A 305 18.25 -24.06 12.31
CA ALA A 305 18.00 -24.91 11.15
C ALA A 305 16.55 -25.46 11.15
N LYS A 306 16.07 -25.93 12.31
CA LYS A 306 14.69 -26.44 12.45
C LYS A 306 13.63 -25.34 12.27
N ASP A 307 13.89 -24.15 12.79
CA ASP A 307 13.02 -22.99 12.62
C ASP A 307 12.99 -22.51 11.16
N PHE A 308 14.14 -22.51 10.48
CA PHE A 308 14.24 -22.24 9.04
C PHE A 308 13.47 -23.28 8.21
N GLU A 309 13.61 -24.58 8.50
CA GLU A 309 12.84 -25.64 7.83
C GLU A 309 11.33 -25.46 8.01
N SER A 310 10.87 -25.07 9.21
CA SER A 310 9.45 -24.77 9.46
C SER A 310 8.99 -23.58 8.62
N PHE A 311 9.78 -22.50 8.58
CA PHE A 311 9.49 -21.33 7.77
C PHE A 311 9.37 -21.66 6.28
N VAL A 312 10.28 -22.46 5.73
CA VAL A 312 10.23 -22.89 4.32
C VAL A 312 8.98 -23.73 4.06
N LYS A 313 8.66 -24.66 4.97
CA LYS A 313 7.47 -25.50 4.86
C LYS A 313 6.17 -24.69 4.91
N GLU A 314 6.10 -23.70 5.79
CA GLU A 314 4.94 -22.81 5.96
C GLU A 314 4.78 -21.84 4.78
N GLY A 315 5.88 -21.26 4.30
CA GLY A 315 5.89 -20.38 3.13
C GLY A 315 5.55 -21.11 1.83
N GLY A 316 5.81 -22.42 1.77
CA GLY A 316 5.35 -23.32 0.73
C GLY A 316 5.73 -22.85 -0.68
N ARG A 317 4.79 -23.03 -1.62
CA ARG A 317 5.03 -22.81 -3.05
C ARG A 317 5.36 -21.34 -3.37
N ALA A 318 4.66 -20.39 -2.78
CA ALA A 318 4.86 -18.97 -3.09
C ALA A 318 6.29 -18.53 -2.72
N LEU A 319 6.79 -18.97 -1.56
CA LEU A 319 8.14 -18.65 -1.10
C LEU A 319 9.22 -19.30 -1.97
N GLU A 320 9.04 -20.59 -2.30
CA GLU A 320 9.93 -21.31 -3.20
C GLU A 320 9.97 -20.67 -4.60
N ASP A 321 8.84 -20.20 -5.12
CA ASP A 321 8.78 -19.52 -6.42
C ASP A 321 9.54 -18.20 -6.42
N HIS A 322 9.43 -17.41 -5.35
CA HIS A 322 10.22 -16.19 -5.21
C HIS A 322 11.72 -16.49 -5.17
N ALA A 323 12.15 -17.48 -4.38
CA ALA A 323 13.56 -17.87 -4.31
C ALA A 323 14.10 -18.39 -5.65
N ARG A 324 13.31 -19.18 -6.38
CA ARG A 324 13.65 -19.62 -7.74
C ARG A 324 13.78 -18.45 -8.71
N PHE A 325 12.87 -17.48 -8.63
CA PHE A 325 12.94 -16.28 -9.45
C PHE A 325 14.21 -15.48 -9.21
N GLU A 326 14.56 -15.21 -7.95
CA GLU A 326 15.77 -14.44 -7.61
C GLU A 326 17.04 -15.14 -8.15
N ALA A 327 17.13 -16.46 -7.96
CA ALA A 327 18.22 -17.28 -8.49
C ALA A 327 18.27 -17.26 -10.03
N LEU A 328 17.12 -17.45 -10.70
CA LEU A 328 17.02 -17.40 -12.16
C LEU A 328 17.41 -16.03 -12.69
N GLN A 329 16.89 -14.95 -12.10
CA GLN A 329 17.15 -13.60 -12.55
C GLN A 329 18.64 -13.26 -12.46
N ALA A 330 19.29 -13.60 -11.34
CA ALA A 330 20.73 -13.42 -11.19
C ALA A 330 21.53 -14.14 -12.27
N VAL A 331 21.16 -15.39 -12.61
CA VAL A 331 21.81 -16.17 -13.67
C VAL A 331 21.56 -15.57 -15.05
N GLN A 332 20.32 -15.18 -15.37
CA GLN A 332 19.98 -14.62 -16.67
C GLN A 332 20.73 -13.30 -16.89
N ILE A 333 20.68 -12.37 -15.94
CA ILE A 333 21.43 -11.11 -16.02
C ILE A 333 22.93 -11.38 -16.23
N ALA A 334 23.53 -12.32 -15.49
CA ALA A 334 24.94 -12.62 -15.62
C ALA A 334 25.33 -13.23 -16.99
N GLN A 335 24.43 -14.00 -17.61
CA GLN A 335 24.69 -14.69 -18.88
C GLN A 335 24.36 -13.87 -20.11
N ASN A 336 23.28 -13.08 -20.08
CA ASN A 336 22.72 -12.42 -21.25
C ASN A 336 22.29 -10.96 -21.00
N GLY A 337 22.43 -10.45 -19.78
CA GLY A 337 22.04 -9.09 -19.42
C GLY A 337 20.53 -8.90 -19.23
N GLU A 338 19.74 -9.98 -19.21
CA GLU A 338 18.28 -9.90 -19.27
C GLU A 338 17.61 -10.13 -17.90
N GLY A 339 17.19 -9.02 -17.28
CA GLY A 339 16.49 -9.04 -16.00
C GLY A 339 14.98 -9.31 -16.10
N HIS A 340 14.38 -9.16 -17.28
CA HIS A 340 12.94 -9.32 -17.45
C HIS A 340 12.57 -10.74 -17.90
N TRP A 341 11.84 -11.46 -17.05
CA TRP A 341 11.47 -12.86 -17.31
C TRP A 341 10.71 -13.13 -18.62
N ARG A 342 10.04 -12.12 -19.20
CA ARG A 342 9.35 -12.25 -20.50
C ARG A 342 10.33 -12.43 -21.66
N ASN A 343 11.59 -12.03 -21.47
CA ASN A 343 12.65 -12.11 -22.46
C ASN A 343 13.57 -13.33 -22.26
N TRP A 344 13.41 -14.09 -21.18
CA TRP A 344 14.11 -15.36 -20.94
C TRP A 344 13.73 -16.43 -21.98
N PRO A 345 14.47 -17.54 -22.10
CA PRO A 345 14.04 -18.72 -22.85
C PRO A 345 12.61 -19.14 -22.48
N GLU A 346 11.81 -19.57 -23.47
CA GLU A 346 10.38 -19.85 -23.30
C GLU A 346 10.09 -20.83 -22.14
N GLU A 347 10.90 -21.88 -22.04
CA GLU A 347 10.81 -22.87 -20.97
C GLU A 347 11.04 -22.32 -19.55
N LEU A 348 11.73 -21.19 -19.38
CA LEU A 348 12.01 -20.59 -18.07
C LEU A 348 10.98 -19.53 -17.66
N ARG A 349 10.09 -19.15 -18.59
CA ARG A 349 9.10 -18.13 -18.30
C ARG A 349 8.04 -18.68 -17.36
N ASP A 350 7.60 -19.91 -17.55
CA ASP A 350 6.56 -20.53 -16.71
C ASP A 350 7.16 -21.11 -15.43
N PRO A 351 6.81 -20.60 -14.24
CA PRO A 351 7.31 -21.15 -12.97
C PRO A 351 6.96 -22.62 -12.75
N ARG A 352 5.99 -23.18 -13.50
CA ARG A 352 5.52 -24.56 -13.41
C ARG A 352 6.19 -25.49 -14.43
N SER A 353 7.12 -25.01 -15.23
CA SER A 353 7.80 -25.85 -16.22
C SER A 353 8.80 -26.83 -15.59
N ASP A 354 9.04 -27.94 -16.29
CA ASP A 354 10.09 -28.89 -15.91
C ASP A 354 11.50 -28.27 -15.98
N ALA A 355 11.70 -27.27 -16.85
CA ALA A 355 12.98 -26.58 -16.98
C ALA A 355 13.28 -25.71 -15.74
N VAL A 356 12.28 -25.03 -15.17
CA VAL A 356 12.44 -24.28 -13.93
C VAL A 356 12.70 -25.23 -12.76
N ALA A 357 12.02 -26.38 -12.70
CA ALA A 357 12.29 -27.39 -11.69
C ALA A 357 13.72 -27.94 -11.80
N ALA A 358 14.16 -28.31 -13.00
CA ALA A 358 15.52 -28.79 -13.25
C ALA A 358 16.58 -27.73 -12.94
N PHE A 359 16.31 -26.45 -13.25
CA PHE A 359 17.18 -25.35 -12.85
C PHE A 359 17.30 -25.25 -11.33
N ALA A 360 16.18 -25.29 -10.62
CA ALA A 360 16.14 -25.18 -9.16
C ALA A 360 16.89 -26.34 -8.49
N ASP A 361 16.76 -27.57 -9.00
CA ASP A 361 17.52 -28.72 -8.51
C ASP A 361 19.02 -28.56 -8.76
N ALA A 362 19.42 -28.08 -9.94
CA ALA A 362 20.82 -27.84 -10.29
C ALA A 362 21.46 -26.67 -9.50
N HIS A 363 20.64 -25.70 -9.05
CA HIS A 363 21.07 -24.50 -8.32
C HIS A 363 20.49 -24.46 -6.90
N ARG A 364 20.24 -25.62 -6.27
CA ARG A 364 19.53 -25.72 -4.98
C ARG A 364 20.14 -24.83 -3.89
N HIS A 365 21.47 -24.80 -3.80
CA HIS A 365 22.18 -23.93 -2.84
C HIS A 365 21.84 -22.44 -3.01
N GLU A 366 21.66 -21.99 -4.25
CA GLU A 366 21.29 -20.60 -4.55
C GLU A 366 19.84 -20.31 -4.18
N VAL A 367 18.93 -21.25 -4.47
CA VAL A 367 17.52 -21.12 -4.06
C VAL A 367 17.41 -21.12 -2.52
N ASP A 368 18.13 -22.02 -1.83
CA ASP A 368 18.15 -22.07 -0.37
C ASP A 368 18.72 -20.80 0.27
N PHE A 369 19.71 -20.17 -0.37
CA PHE A 369 20.21 -18.86 0.06
C PHE A 369 19.09 -17.82 0.07
N PHE A 370 18.28 -17.72 -0.98
CA PHE A 370 17.18 -16.75 -1.02
C PHE A 370 16.07 -17.10 -0.02
N LEU A 371 15.74 -18.39 0.17
CA LEU A 371 14.85 -18.83 1.24
C LEU A 371 15.35 -18.37 2.62
N PHE A 372 16.64 -18.57 2.89
CA PHE A 372 17.29 -18.16 4.14
C PHE A 372 17.23 -16.65 4.36
N THR A 373 17.45 -15.84 3.32
CA THR A 373 17.34 -14.38 3.45
C THR A 373 15.93 -13.90 3.76
N GLN A 374 14.89 -14.55 3.19
CA GLN A 374 13.50 -14.24 3.53
C GLN A 374 13.15 -14.66 4.97
N TRP A 375 13.70 -15.77 5.45
CA TRP A 375 13.56 -16.17 6.85
C TRP A 375 14.14 -15.11 7.81
N LEU A 376 15.36 -14.63 7.54
CA LEU A 376 15.96 -13.55 8.32
C LEU A 376 15.14 -12.26 8.26
N ALA A 377 14.64 -11.89 7.08
CA ALA A 377 13.84 -10.69 6.90
C ALA A 377 12.51 -10.76 7.67
N ALA A 378 11.82 -11.91 7.62
CA ALA A 378 10.60 -12.15 8.38
C ALA A 378 10.86 -12.04 9.88
N LYS A 379 11.90 -12.69 10.40
CA LYS A 379 12.28 -12.60 11.82
C LYS A 379 12.57 -11.16 12.25
N GLY A 380 13.28 -10.40 11.44
CA GLY A 380 13.61 -9.00 11.73
C GLY A 380 12.36 -8.11 11.82
N LEU A 381 11.47 -8.19 10.82
CA LEU A 381 10.26 -7.36 10.82
C LEU A 381 9.26 -7.79 11.91
N MET A 382 9.09 -9.10 12.15
CA MET A 382 8.31 -9.63 13.28
C MET A 382 8.85 -9.11 14.62
N HIS A 383 10.17 -9.08 14.79
CA HIS A 383 10.78 -8.56 16.01
C HIS A 383 10.46 -7.07 16.22
N ALA A 384 10.50 -6.26 15.16
CA ALA A 384 10.12 -4.85 15.24
C ALA A 384 8.65 -4.65 15.63
N GLN A 385 7.73 -5.46 15.08
CA GLN A 385 6.32 -5.43 15.47
C GLN A 385 6.11 -5.82 16.93
N HIS A 386 6.76 -6.89 17.39
CA HIS A 386 6.70 -7.31 18.79
C HIS A 386 7.28 -6.24 19.71
N ALA A 387 8.45 -5.67 19.39
CA ALA A 387 9.07 -4.60 20.17
C ALA A 387 8.14 -3.38 20.30
N ALA A 388 7.44 -3.01 19.22
CA ALA A 388 6.46 -1.93 19.23
C ALA A 388 5.29 -2.23 20.19
N ARG A 389 4.69 -3.43 20.08
CA ARG A 389 3.56 -3.87 20.92
C ARG A 389 3.95 -4.02 22.39
N ASP A 390 5.09 -4.67 22.67
CA ASP A 390 5.62 -4.87 24.02
C ASP A 390 5.97 -3.55 24.71
N ALA A 391 6.31 -2.52 23.93
CA ALA A 391 6.53 -1.16 24.43
C ALA A 391 5.23 -0.37 24.71
N GLY A 392 4.05 -0.96 24.45
CA GLY A 392 2.74 -0.39 24.79
C GLY A 392 1.96 0.22 23.61
N MET A 393 2.41 0.04 22.36
CA MET A 393 1.68 0.54 21.20
C MET A 393 0.37 -0.23 20.99
N ALA A 394 -0.73 0.52 20.77
CA ALA A 394 -2.04 -0.07 20.48
C ALA A 394 -2.12 -0.69 19.09
N VAL A 395 -1.36 -0.18 18.13
CA VAL A 395 -1.30 -0.68 16.76
C VAL A 395 0.06 -1.34 16.51
N GLY A 396 1.15 -0.69 16.90
CA GLY A 396 2.50 -1.11 16.54
C GLY A 396 2.85 -0.61 15.14
N LEU A 397 3.42 -1.45 14.28
CA LEU A 397 3.71 -1.09 12.91
C LEU A 397 2.43 -0.99 12.07
N VAL A 398 2.40 -0.01 11.17
CA VAL A 398 1.44 0.09 10.06
C VAL A 398 2.23 -0.09 8.77
N ALA A 399 2.15 -1.28 8.17
CA ALA A 399 2.81 -1.60 6.91
C ALA A 399 2.17 -0.85 5.73
N ASP A 400 2.92 -0.59 4.67
CA ASP A 400 2.40 0.09 3.48
C ASP A 400 2.37 -0.86 2.27
N LEU A 401 1.18 -1.06 1.72
CA LEU A 401 0.91 -1.96 0.60
C LEU A 401 0.86 -1.17 -0.70
N ALA A 402 1.89 -1.34 -1.53
CA ALA A 402 1.97 -0.70 -2.84
C ALA A 402 0.83 -1.16 -3.77
N VAL A 403 0.35 -0.24 -4.61
CA VAL A 403 -0.76 -0.46 -5.55
C VAL A 403 -0.55 -1.64 -6.51
N GLY A 404 0.70 -1.92 -6.87
CA GLY A 404 1.10 -2.95 -7.82
C GLY A 404 2.51 -3.47 -7.57
N CYS A 405 3.00 -4.28 -8.50
CA CYS A 405 4.39 -4.74 -8.54
C CYS A 405 4.98 -4.49 -9.93
N ASP A 406 6.31 -4.44 -10.01
CA ASP A 406 7.00 -4.38 -11.29
C ASP A 406 6.63 -5.61 -12.14
N SER A 407 6.32 -5.39 -13.42
CA SER A 407 5.91 -6.47 -14.34
C SER A 407 7.01 -7.50 -14.63
N ALA A 408 8.27 -7.13 -14.38
CA ALA A 408 9.44 -8.00 -14.43
C ALA A 408 9.71 -8.74 -13.12
N GLY A 409 8.97 -8.47 -12.05
CA GLY A 409 9.19 -9.04 -10.72
C GLY A 409 8.73 -10.48 -10.53
N SER A 410 9.17 -11.08 -9.42
CA SER A 410 8.80 -12.45 -9.01
C SER A 410 7.30 -12.64 -8.82
N HIS A 411 6.57 -11.63 -8.34
CA HIS A 411 5.12 -11.76 -8.15
C HIS A 411 4.39 -11.87 -9.50
N ALA A 412 4.78 -11.05 -10.49
CA ALA A 412 4.24 -11.13 -11.84
C ALA A 412 4.63 -12.45 -12.56
N TRP A 413 5.83 -12.98 -12.30
CA TRP A 413 6.27 -14.27 -12.84
C TRP A 413 5.52 -15.46 -12.22
N SER A 414 5.37 -15.47 -10.89
CA SER A 414 4.81 -16.60 -10.14
C SER A 414 3.29 -16.71 -10.27
N TYR A 415 2.59 -15.57 -10.37
CA TYR A 415 1.13 -15.47 -10.46
C TYR A 415 0.67 -15.00 -11.85
N ARG A 416 1.39 -15.40 -12.91
CA ARG A 416 1.17 -14.93 -14.28
C ARG A 416 -0.30 -14.94 -14.70
N ASP A 417 -1.02 -16.02 -14.43
CA ASP A 417 -2.40 -16.22 -14.87
C ASP A 417 -3.41 -15.37 -14.06
N GLU A 418 -2.97 -14.74 -12.97
CA GLU A 418 -3.76 -13.85 -12.12
C GLU A 418 -3.43 -12.37 -12.33
N MET A 419 -2.34 -12.05 -13.02
CA MET A 419 -1.85 -10.69 -13.23
C MET A 419 -2.23 -10.16 -14.62
N LEU A 420 -2.33 -8.84 -14.73
CA LEU A 420 -2.43 -8.17 -16.02
C LEU A 420 -1.06 -8.19 -16.72
N THR A 421 -1.05 -8.28 -18.04
CA THR A 421 0.18 -8.30 -18.84
C THR A 421 0.07 -7.37 -20.03
N GLY A 422 1.15 -6.66 -20.38
CA GLY A 422 1.15 -5.74 -21.53
C GLY A 422 0.46 -4.41 -21.26
N VAL A 423 0.18 -4.09 -19.99
CA VAL A 423 -0.42 -2.84 -19.51
C VAL A 423 0.29 -2.39 -18.24
N SER A 424 0.30 -1.09 -18.00
CA SER A 424 0.75 -0.45 -16.77
C SER A 424 -0.41 0.21 -16.05
N VAL A 425 -0.43 0.09 -14.72
CA VAL A 425 -1.26 0.95 -13.86
C VAL A 425 -0.72 2.38 -13.92
N GLY A 426 -1.62 3.34 -13.78
CA GLY A 426 -1.27 4.75 -13.77
C GLY A 426 -2.40 5.64 -13.26
N ALA A 427 -2.36 6.89 -13.67
CA ALA A 427 -3.40 7.88 -13.42
C ALA A 427 -3.66 8.69 -14.71
N PRO A 428 -4.92 9.09 -14.97
CA PRO A 428 -5.21 10.00 -16.07
C PRO A 428 -4.61 11.39 -15.78
N PRO A 429 -4.54 12.29 -16.79
CA PRO A 429 -4.22 13.69 -16.56
C PRO A 429 -5.08 14.35 -15.47
N ASP A 430 -4.44 15.06 -14.56
CA ASP A 430 -5.10 15.80 -13.47
C ASP A 430 -4.56 17.25 -13.32
N LEU A 431 -5.03 17.95 -12.28
CA LEU A 431 -4.67 19.35 -12.02
C LEU A 431 -3.19 19.56 -11.66
N PHE A 432 -2.54 18.55 -11.08
CA PHE A 432 -1.14 18.60 -10.63
C PHE A 432 -0.18 18.00 -11.67
N ASN A 433 -0.62 16.98 -12.40
CA ASN A 433 0.12 16.35 -13.48
C ASN A 433 -0.74 16.25 -14.76
N GLN A 434 -0.62 17.27 -15.61
CA GLN A 434 -1.36 17.38 -16.87
C GLN A 434 -0.95 16.35 -17.94
N ALA A 435 0.18 15.65 -17.75
CA ALA A 435 0.58 14.55 -18.63
C ALA A 435 -0.11 13.22 -18.27
N GLY A 436 -0.65 13.11 -17.04
CA GLY A 436 -1.01 11.84 -16.44
C GLY A 436 0.24 11.07 -16.01
N GLN A 437 0.04 9.86 -15.50
CA GLN A 437 1.12 9.02 -14.99
C GLN A 437 0.96 7.59 -15.49
N SER A 438 2.08 6.95 -15.83
CA SER A 438 2.19 5.51 -16.06
C SER A 438 3.29 5.02 -15.13
N TRP A 439 2.94 4.17 -14.16
CA TRP A 439 3.85 3.82 -13.07
C TRP A 439 4.77 2.65 -13.38
N GLY A 440 4.65 2.02 -14.55
CA GLY A 440 5.41 0.81 -14.91
C GLY A 440 5.00 -0.43 -14.10
N LEU A 441 3.87 -0.38 -13.38
CA LEU A 441 3.41 -1.43 -12.48
C LEU A 441 2.34 -2.29 -13.14
N THR A 442 2.36 -3.58 -12.85
CA THR A 442 1.21 -4.47 -13.08
C THR A 442 0.46 -4.76 -11.78
N THR A 443 -0.74 -5.32 -11.93
CA THR A 443 -1.63 -5.69 -10.84
C THR A 443 -2.54 -6.85 -11.26
N PHE A 444 -3.43 -7.29 -10.36
CA PHE A 444 -4.32 -8.42 -10.59
C PHE A 444 -5.33 -8.18 -11.71
N SER A 445 -5.64 -9.21 -12.48
CA SER A 445 -6.75 -9.22 -13.42
C SER A 445 -8.07 -9.44 -12.66
N PRO A 446 -9.05 -8.51 -12.71
CA PRO A 446 -10.32 -8.67 -11.99
C PRO A 446 -11.14 -9.87 -12.49
N ARG A 447 -10.95 -10.28 -13.75
CA ARG A 447 -11.52 -11.52 -14.29
C ARG A 447 -10.86 -12.76 -13.66
N ALA A 448 -9.54 -12.78 -13.61
CA ALA A 448 -8.80 -13.89 -13.02
C ALA A 448 -9.09 -14.02 -11.51
N MET A 449 -9.17 -12.91 -10.78
CA MET A 449 -9.57 -12.89 -9.37
C MET A 449 -10.85 -13.69 -9.11
N ARG A 450 -11.93 -13.44 -9.87
CA ARG A 450 -13.18 -14.20 -9.71
C ARG A 450 -13.06 -15.66 -10.12
N MET A 451 -12.32 -15.93 -11.20
CA MET A 451 -12.16 -17.28 -11.76
C MET A 451 -11.20 -18.17 -10.98
N GLN A 452 -10.34 -17.59 -10.15
CA GLN A 452 -9.37 -18.29 -9.30
C GLN A 452 -9.70 -18.18 -7.80
N GLY A 453 -10.83 -17.56 -7.46
CA GLY A 453 -11.29 -17.44 -6.08
C GLY A 453 -10.46 -16.48 -5.23
N PHE A 454 -9.90 -15.44 -5.84
CA PHE A 454 -9.14 -14.37 -5.20
C PHE A 454 -7.86 -14.83 -4.49
N ALA A 455 -7.33 -16.00 -4.86
CA ALA A 455 -6.19 -16.64 -4.19
C ALA A 455 -4.99 -15.69 -4.04
N ALA A 456 -4.51 -15.09 -5.14
CA ALA A 456 -3.35 -14.18 -5.08
C ALA A 456 -3.60 -12.93 -4.23
N PHE A 457 -4.83 -12.42 -4.23
CA PHE A 457 -5.18 -11.26 -3.41
C PHE A 457 -5.21 -11.61 -1.92
N ILE A 458 -5.77 -12.77 -1.57
CA ILE A 458 -5.81 -13.28 -0.20
C ILE A 458 -4.39 -13.56 0.31
N ASP A 459 -3.54 -14.20 -0.50
CA ASP A 459 -2.14 -14.45 -0.15
C ASP A 459 -1.40 -13.13 0.16
N MET A 460 -1.60 -12.10 -0.67
CA MET A 460 -1.03 -10.77 -0.47
C MET A 460 -1.53 -10.10 0.82
N LEU A 461 -2.83 -10.18 1.11
CA LEU A 461 -3.37 -9.65 2.36
C LEU A 461 -2.76 -10.35 3.58
N ARG A 462 -2.71 -11.69 3.57
CA ARG A 462 -2.15 -12.49 4.68
C ARG A 462 -0.70 -12.14 4.95
N CYS A 463 0.13 -12.06 3.90
CA CYS A 463 1.52 -11.65 4.04
C CYS A 463 1.66 -10.24 4.63
N SER A 464 0.84 -9.29 4.18
CA SER A 464 0.90 -7.90 4.64
C SER A 464 0.44 -7.75 6.09
N PHE A 465 -0.61 -8.48 6.49
CA PHE A 465 -1.18 -8.42 7.83
C PHE A 465 -0.39 -9.22 8.87
N ALA A 466 0.32 -10.28 8.49
CA ALA A 466 1.04 -11.14 9.44
C ALA A 466 2.17 -10.44 10.21
N LEU A 467 2.66 -9.30 9.71
CA LEU A 467 3.89 -8.65 10.18
C LEU A 467 3.66 -7.25 10.76
N ALA A 468 2.40 -6.80 10.86
CA ALA A 468 2.06 -5.45 11.31
C ALA A 468 0.69 -5.43 12.00
N GLY A 469 0.45 -4.46 12.88
CA GLY A 469 -0.87 -4.26 13.50
C GLY A 469 -1.76 -3.29 12.73
N GLY A 470 -1.32 -2.86 11.55
CA GLY A 470 -2.15 -2.17 10.58
C GLY A 470 -1.54 -2.24 9.19
N ILE A 471 -2.35 -1.97 8.18
CA ILE A 471 -1.89 -1.76 6.81
C ILE A 471 -2.43 -0.43 6.27
N ARG A 472 -1.59 0.28 5.52
CA ARG A 472 -1.98 1.35 4.60
C ARG A 472 -2.08 0.72 3.21
N ILE A 473 -3.24 0.83 2.57
CA ILE A 473 -3.44 0.42 1.18
C ILE A 473 -3.27 1.66 0.32
N ASP A 474 -2.18 1.69 -0.43
CA ASP A 474 -1.86 2.77 -1.36
C ASP A 474 -2.83 2.77 -2.54
N HIS A 475 -3.28 3.96 -2.96
CA HIS A 475 -4.26 4.15 -4.02
C HIS A 475 -5.51 3.27 -3.86
N ILE A 476 -6.21 3.39 -2.72
CA ILE A 476 -7.33 2.48 -2.38
C ILE A 476 -8.50 2.55 -3.38
N LEU A 477 -8.55 3.61 -4.21
CA LEU A 477 -9.44 3.68 -5.37
C LEU A 477 -9.31 2.46 -6.30
N GLY A 478 -8.14 1.82 -6.32
CA GLY A 478 -7.86 0.59 -7.06
C GLY A 478 -8.79 -0.57 -6.72
N LEU A 479 -9.37 -0.59 -5.53
CA LEU A 479 -10.39 -1.59 -5.17
C LEU A 479 -11.68 -1.44 -6.00
N ARG A 480 -11.95 -0.24 -6.52
CA ARG A 480 -13.11 0.05 -7.37
C ARG A 480 -12.74 0.10 -8.85
N ARG A 481 -11.66 0.79 -9.20
CA ARG A 481 -11.18 0.93 -10.58
C ARG A 481 -9.71 1.35 -10.64
N LEU A 482 -9.01 0.92 -11.67
CA LEU A 482 -7.64 1.37 -11.98
C LEU A 482 -7.55 1.91 -13.39
N TRP A 483 -6.77 2.98 -13.56
CA TRP A 483 -6.42 3.50 -14.88
C TRP A 483 -5.32 2.63 -15.48
N LEU A 484 -5.64 1.97 -16.60
CA LEU A 484 -4.70 1.10 -17.31
C LEU A 484 -4.22 1.77 -18.59
N VAL A 485 -2.91 1.87 -18.73
CA VAL A 485 -2.22 2.40 -19.89
C VAL A 485 -1.57 1.22 -20.62
N PRO A 486 -1.78 1.03 -21.94
CA PRO A 486 -1.03 0.02 -22.67
C PRO A 486 0.49 0.28 -22.58
N GLU A 487 1.30 -0.78 -22.40
CA GLU A 487 2.76 -0.65 -22.34
C GLU A 487 3.28 0.06 -23.62
N GLY A 488 4.07 1.13 -23.44
CA GLY A 488 4.64 1.93 -24.52
C GLY A 488 3.77 3.11 -25.00
N GLU A 489 2.53 3.24 -24.52
CA GLU A 489 1.63 4.35 -24.86
C GLU A 489 1.70 5.49 -23.82
N SER A 490 1.15 6.66 -24.19
CA SER A 490 1.02 7.80 -23.28
C SER A 490 -0.03 7.54 -22.20
N ALA A 491 0.16 8.10 -21.00
CA ALA A 491 -0.83 8.00 -19.91
C ALA A 491 -2.22 8.57 -20.27
N LYS A 492 -2.29 9.44 -21.29
CA LYS A 492 -3.55 9.96 -21.85
C LYS A 492 -4.37 8.89 -22.58
N ASP A 493 -3.71 7.87 -23.10
CA ASP A 493 -4.30 6.79 -23.89
C ASP A 493 -4.63 5.57 -23.03
N GLY A 494 -5.06 5.80 -21.79
CA GLY A 494 -5.53 4.76 -20.88
C GLY A 494 -7.06 4.67 -20.77
N ALA A 495 -7.52 3.74 -19.94
CA ALA A 495 -8.93 3.61 -19.57
C ALA A 495 -9.09 3.04 -18.16
N TYR A 496 -10.17 3.41 -17.47
CA TYR A 496 -10.52 2.78 -16.19
C TYR A 496 -11.05 1.35 -16.39
N LEU A 497 -10.45 0.39 -15.70
CA LEU A 497 -10.96 -0.98 -15.55
C LEU A 497 -11.58 -1.16 -14.16
N ARG A 498 -12.81 -1.65 -14.09
CA ARG A 498 -13.53 -1.88 -12.82
C ARG A 498 -13.06 -3.15 -12.09
N TYR A 499 -12.98 -3.06 -10.78
CA TYR A 499 -12.62 -4.14 -9.86
C TYR A 499 -13.82 -4.59 -9.01
N PRO A 500 -13.82 -5.83 -8.49
CA PRO A 500 -14.90 -6.39 -7.68
C PRO A 500 -14.93 -5.79 -6.25
N PHE A 501 -15.28 -4.51 -6.15
CA PHE A 501 -15.14 -3.69 -4.93
C PHE A 501 -15.70 -4.33 -3.66
N ASP A 502 -16.95 -4.80 -3.67
CA ASP A 502 -17.57 -5.38 -2.47
C ASP A 502 -16.91 -6.71 -2.05
N ASP A 503 -16.44 -7.53 -3.00
CA ASP A 503 -15.69 -8.76 -2.69
C ASP A 503 -14.36 -8.42 -2.02
N LEU A 504 -13.65 -7.42 -2.55
CA LEU A 504 -12.36 -7.00 -2.01
C LEU A 504 -12.51 -6.39 -0.60
N LEU A 505 -13.53 -5.56 -0.36
CA LEU A 505 -13.80 -5.01 0.99
C LEU A 505 -14.09 -6.12 2.01
N ARG A 506 -14.88 -7.13 1.64
CA ARG A 506 -15.17 -8.28 2.52
C ARG A 506 -13.92 -9.08 2.84
N LEU A 507 -13.08 -9.36 1.83
CA LEU A 507 -11.83 -10.10 2.04
C LEU A 507 -10.85 -9.30 2.90
N ILE A 508 -10.75 -7.98 2.72
CA ILE A 508 -9.95 -7.09 3.58
C ILE A 508 -10.47 -7.13 5.01
N ALA A 509 -11.79 -6.99 5.23
CA ALA A 509 -12.38 -7.04 6.57
C ALA A 509 -12.15 -8.38 7.25
N LEU A 510 -12.28 -9.49 6.52
CA LEU A 510 -12.03 -10.83 7.03
C LEU A 510 -10.58 -10.98 7.49
N GLU A 511 -9.60 -10.64 6.64
CA GLU A 511 -8.18 -10.77 7.00
C GLU A 511 -7.76 -9.76 8.08
N SER A 512 -8.30 -8.54 8.05
CA SER A 512 -8.08 -7.52 9.10
C SER A 512 -8.42 -8.03 10.50
N TRP A 513 -9.56 -8.71 10.66
CA TRP A 513 -9.94 -9.32 11.95
C TRP A 513 -9.09 -10.54 12.31
N ARG A 514 -8.71 -11.37 11.34
CA ARG A 514 -7.87 -12.55 11.59
C ARG A 514 -6.50 -12.20 12.16
N TYR A 515 -5.98 -11.03 11.79
CA TYR A 515 -4.67 -10.55 12.24
C TYR A 515 -4.74 -9.41 13.26
N ASN A 516 -5.93 -9.01 13.73
CA ASN A 516 -6.12 -7.89 14.66
C ASN A 516 -5.44 -6.60 14.18
N ALA A 517 -5.65 -6.26 12.92
CA ALA A 517 -4.90 -5.21 12.24
C ALA A 517 -5.82 -4.17 11.58
N ILE A 518 -5.57 -2.90 11.87
CA ILE A 518 -6.33 -1.79 11.31
C ILE A 518 -6.06 -1.61 9.80
N VAL A 519 -6.96 -0.92 9.11
CA VAL A 519 -6.78 -0.61 7.68
C VAL A 519 -6.94 0.89 7.45
N VAL A 520 -5.93 1.48 6.82
CA VAL A 520 -5.93 2.84 6.30
C VAL A 520 -5.93 2.77 4.78
N GLY A 521 -6.90 3.39 4.14
CA GLY A 521 -6.95 3.57 2.69
C GLY A 521 -6.46 4.94 2.30
N GLU A 522 -5.47 4.99 1.42
CA GLU A 522 -5.08 6.24 0.78
C GLU A 522 -6.14 6.63 -0.26
N ASP A 523 -7.02 7.56 0.12
CA ASP A 523 -8.13 8.09 -0.68
C ASP A 523 -7.88 9.54 -1.15
N LEU A 524 -6.67 9.87 -1.61
CA LEU A 524 -6.34 11.17 -2.19
C LEU A 524 -6.69 11.23 -3.69
N GLY A 525 -6.68 12.45 -4.24
CA GLY A 525 -6.96 12.71 -5.65
C GLY A 525 -8.46 12.75 -5.98
N THR A 526 -8.82 12.28 -7.17
CA THR A 526 -10.20 12.38 -7.68
C THR A 526 -11.06 11.23 -7.18
N VAL A 527 -11.59 11.38 -5.96
CA VAL A 527 -12.42 10.35 -5.30
C VAL A 527 -13.86 10.37 -5.83
N PRO A 528 -14.41 9.22 -6.28
CA PRO A 528 -15.81 9.14 -6.68
C PRO A 528 -16.78 9.46 -5.52
N PRO A 529 -17.92 10.13 -5.77
CA PRO A 529 -18.93 10.37 -4.74
C PRO A 529 -19.39 9.06 -4.04
N GLY A 530 -19.56 9.11 -2.72
CA GLY A 530 -19.98 7.97 -1.91
C GLY A 530 -18.87 6.97 -1.57
N PHE A 531 -17.66 7.14 -2.10
CA PHE A 531 -16.57 6.18 -1.90
C PHE A 531 -16.00 6.23 -0.49
N SER A 532 -15.65 7.42 0.02
CA SER A 532 -15.11 7.57 1.38
C SER A 532 -16.11 7.14 2.45
N GLU A 533 -17.40 7.45 2.28
CA GLU A 533 -18.46 7.00 3.19
C GLU A 533 -18.54 5.47 3.22
N ARG A 534 -18.44 4.83 2.05
CA ARG A 534 -18.46 3.37 1.94
C ARG A 534 -17.26 2.70 2.60
N LEU A 535 -16.07 3.30 2.52
CA LEU A 535 -14.88 2.83 3.25
C LEU A 535 -15.10 2.92 4.77
N GLN A 536 -15.64 4.04 5.24
CA GLN A 536 -15.92 4.26 6.66
C GLN A 536 -16.98 3.29 7.20
N GLU A 537 -18.03 2.99 6.44
CA GLU A 537 -19.02 1.95 6.78
C GLU A 537 -18.37 0.58 7.01
N HIS A 538 -17.27 0.28 6.31
CA HIS A 538 -16.50 -0.97 6.46
C HIS A 538 -15.34 -0.84 7.45
N GLY A 539 -15.26 0.25 8.22
CA GLY A 539 -14.22 0.44 9.24
C GLY A 539 -12.82 0.71 8.70
N LEU A 540 -12.68 1.13 7.43
CA LEU A 540 -11.41 1.59 6.87
C LEU A 540 -11.28 3.10 7.11
N LEU A 541 -10.11 3.53 7.59
CA LEU A 541 -9.79 4.95 7.73
C LEU A 541 -9.36 5.53 6.37
N GLY A 542 -9.87 6.69 5.96
CA GLY A 542 -9.26 7.46 4.88
C GLY A 542 -7.97 8.16 5.31
N ILE A 543 -7.41 9.02 4.46
CA ILE A 543 -6.27 9.89 4.81
C ILE A 543 -6.55 11.35 4.48
N ARG A 544 -6.23 12.27 5.40
CA ARG A 544 -6.37 13.72 5.19
C ARG A 544 -5.03 14.39 5.44
N VAL A 545 -4.59 15.17 4.45
CA VAL A 545 -3.28 15.83 4.45
C VAL A 545 -3.51 17.33 4.57
N LEU A 546 -2.77 18.01 5.45
CA LEU A 546 -2.93 19.45 5.73
C LEU A 546 -3.04 20.30 4.46
N TRP A 547 -2.20 20.03 3.46
CA TRP A 547 -2.16 20.77 2.19
C TRP A 547 -3.47 20.76 1.41
N PHE A 548 -4.27 19.70 1.56
CA PHE A 548 -5.48 19.47 0.77
C PHE A 548 -6.77 19.81 1.54
N GLU A 549 -6.70 20.07 2.84
CA GLU A 549 -7.86 20.46 3.64
C GLU A 549 -8.15 21.96 3.52
N ARG A 550 -8.62 22.34 2.32
CA ARG A 550 -9.07 23.71 1.98
C ARG A 550 -10.57 23.89 2.17
N THR A 551 -11.01 25.11 2.46
CA THR A 551 -12.44 25.47 2.52
C THR A 551 -13.13 25.24 1.16
N GLU A 552 -14.46 25.11 1.14
CA GLU A 552 -15.19 24.79 -0.11
C GLU A 552 -15.03 25.84 -1.22
N ASP A 553 -14.80 27.10 -0.85
CA ASP A 553 -14.49 28.21 -1.76
C ASP A 553 -13.01 28.26 -2.17
N GLY A 554 -12.15 27.46 -1.54
CA GLY A 554 -10.71 27.43 -1.75
C GLY A 554 -9.93 28.57 -1.08
N GLU A 555 -10.62 29.50 -0.41
CA GLU A 555 -10.06 30.72 0.18
C GLU A 555 -9.64 30.52 1.64
N GLY A 556 -8.93 29.43 1.93
CA GLY A 556 -8.44 29.13 3.28
C GLY A 556 -8.24 27.64 3.57
N PHE A 557 -7.85 27.35 4.81
CA PHE A 557 -7.71 25.98 5.34
C PHE A 557 -8.87 25.66 6.29
N LYS A 558 -9.37 24.42 6.23
CA LYS A 558 -10.44 23.97 7.13
C LYS A 558 -9.92 23.95 8.57
N PRO A 559 -10.67 24.49 9.54
CA PRO A 559 -10.30 24.39 10.95
C PRO A 559 -10.30 22.92 11.39
N PRO A 560 -9.47 22.52 12.39
CA PRO A 560 -9.27 21.11 12.74
C PRO A 560 -10.56 20.37 13.08
N ARG A 561 -11.53 21.06 13.70
CA ARG A 561 -12.84 20.53 14.09
C ARG A 561 -13.73 20.09 12.92
N GLU A 562 -13.46 20.56 11.71
CA GLU A 562 -14.22 20.25 10.49
C GLU A 562 -13.61 19.08 9.70
N TRP A 563 -12.47 18.55 10.15
CA TRP A 563 -11.88 17.35 9.57
C TRP A 563 -12.71 16.12 9.93
N SER A 564 -12.77 15.13 9.04
CA SER A 564 -13.53 13.89 9.27
C SER A 564 -12.94 13.07 10.42
N ASN A 565 -13.80 12.37 11.18
CA ASN A 565 -13.40 11.40 12.20
C ASN A 565 -13.23 9.97 11.64
N GLY A 566 -13.40 9.77 10.32
CA GLY A 566 -13.23 8.48 9.65
C GLY A 566 -11.91 8.38 8.87
N VAL A 567 -10.86 9.07 9.33
CA VAL A 567 -9.59 9.24 8.62
C VAL A 567 -8.40 9.15 9.57
N THR A 568 -7.21 8.91 9.02
CA THR A 568 -5.94 9.29 9.62
C THR A 568 -5.56 10.69 9.12
N ALA A 569 -5.27 11.61 10.01
CA ALA A 569 -4.79 12.94 9.64
C ALA A 569 -3.25 13.00 9.64
N THR A 570 -2.67 13.79 8.75
CA THR A 570 -1.21 14.00 8.65
C THR A 570 -0.89 15.41 8.17
N THR A 571 0.30 15.90 8.51
CA THR A 571 0.86 17.15 7.97
C THR A 571 1.20 17.00 6.49
N THR A 572 1.94 15.94 6.14
CA THR A 572 2.34 15.64 4.77
C THR A 572 2.43 14.12 4.51
N THR A 573 2.85 13.72 3.32
CA THR A 573 3.20 12.33 2.98
C THR A 573 4.61 12.29 2.39
N HIS A 574 5.14 11.10 2.11
CA HIS A 574 6.47 10.93 1.52
C HIS A 574 6.57 11.50 0.09
N ASP A 575 5.44 11.74 -0.59
CA ASP A 575 5.34 12.29 -1.95
C ASP A 575 5.18 13.82 -2.00
N LEU A 576 4.98 14.43 -0.83
CA LEU A 576 4.66 15.84 -0.68
C LEU A 576 5.76 16.53 0.12
N PRO A 577 5.95 17.85 -0.07
CA PRO A 577 6.93 18.59 0.72
C PRO A 577 6.65 18.49 2.21
N THR A 578 7.72 18.48 3.01
CA THR A 578 7.65 18.66 4.46
C THR A 578 7.06 20.03 4.79
N VAL A 579 6.64 20.26 6.03
CA VAL A 579 6.16 21.59 6.47
C VAL A 579 7.23 22.65 6.21
N THR A 580 8.49 22.36 6.54
CA THR A 580 9.62 23.26 6.28
C THR A 580 9.83 23.47 4.77
N GLY A 581 9.83 22.39 3.98
CA GLY A 581 10.03 22.46 2.54
C GLY A 581 8.91 23.22 1.82
N TRP A 582 7.66 22.99 2.22
CA TRP A 582 6.50 23.69 1.70
C TRP A 582 6.52 25.17 2.09
N TRP A 583 6.84 25.49 3.33
CA TRP A 583 6.91 26.90 3.76
C TRP A 583 7.95 27.68 2.96
N ARG A 584 9.10 27.04 2.66
CA ARG A 584 10.20 27.61 1.88
C ARG A 584 9.96 27.62 0.37
N GLY A 585 9.13 26.71 -0.14
CA GLY A 585 8.93 26.52 -1.59
C GLY A 585 10.00 25.63 -2.24
N GLU A 586 10.64 24.75 -1.47
CA GLU A 586 11.67 23.82 -1.95
C GLU A 586 11.12 22.88 -3.04
N ASP A 587 9.84 22.47 -2.92
CA ASP A 587 9.16 21.66 -3.93
C ASP A 587 9.03 22.39 -5.28
N ILE A 588 8.76 23.70 -5.24
CA ILE A 588 8.65 24.53 -6.44
C ILE A 588 10.02 24.64 -7.12
N GLU A 589 11.08 24.87 -6.33
CA GLU A 589 12.44 24.91 -6.85
C GLU A 589 12.87 23.57 -7.44
N TRP A 590 12.62 22.47 -6.73
CA TRP A 590 12.95 21.14 -7.21
C TRP A 590 12.25 20.83 -8.54
N ARG A 591 10.93 21.07 -8.64
CA ARG A 591 10.18 20.88 -9.88
C ARG A 591 10.74 21.71 -11.03
N SER A 592 11.19 22.94 -10.76
CA SER A 592 11.88 23.77 -11.74
C SER A 592 13.22 23.19 -12.17
N LYS A 593 14.06 22.78 -11.22
CA LYS A 593 15.39 22.17 -11.45
C LYS A 593 15.31 20.94 -12.36
N ILE A 594 14.23 20.16 -12.25
CA ILE A 594 14.04 18.91 -13.01
C ILE A 594 13.14 19.07 -14.25
N GLY A 595 12.73 20.30 -14.58
CA GLY A 595 11.93 20.58 -15.79
C GLY A 595 10.47 20.15 -15.72
N GLN A 596 9.92 19.95 -14.52
CA GLN A 596 8.48 19.67 -14.30
C GLN A 596 7.61 20.93 -14.25
N THR A 597 8.22 22.11 -14.42
CA THR A 597 7.51 23.38 -14.45
C THR A 597 7.18 23.78 -15.88
N MET A 598 5.90 24.01 -16.19
CA MET A 598 5.47 24.44 -17.52
C MET A 598 5.56 25.95 -17.71
N ALA A 599 5.86 26.39 -18.93
CA ALA A 599 5.75 27.79 -19.31
C ALA A 599 4.30 28.27 -19.18
N ARG A 600 4.11 29.51 -18.72
CA ARG A 600 2.78 30.11 -18.53
C ARG A 600 2.35 30.89 -19.77
N ASP A 601 1.07 30.80 -20.11
CA ASP A 601 0.48 31.56 -21.22
C ASP A 601 0.54 33.09 -21.00
N ASP A 602 0.59 33.51 -19.73
CA ASP A 602 0.71 34.92 -19.32
C ASP A 602 2.15 35.46 -19.42
N GLY A 603 3.12 34.62 -19.82
CA GLY A 603 4.52 34.99 -19.99
C GLY A 603 5.30 35.25 -18.70
N ARG A 604 4.68 35.08 -17.52
CA ARG A 604 5.37 35.21 -16.23
C ARG A 604 6.27 34.00 -15.98
N ASP A 605 7.34 34.21 -15.21
CA ASP A 605 8.15 33.10 -14.72
C ASP A 605 7.27 32.18 -13.87
N PRO A 606 7.12 30.90 -14.22
CA PRO A 606 6.28 29.99 -13.48
C PRO A 606 6.74 29.76 -12.04
N VAL A 607 8.04 29.88 -11.75
CA VAL A 607 8.56 29.76 -10.38
C VAL A 607 8.16 30.96 -9.55
N GLU A 608 8.34 32.18 -10.07
CA GLU A 608 7.93 33.40 -9.37
C GLU A 608 6.42 33.41 -9.09
N ALA A 609 5.60 33.04 -10.09
CA ALA A 609 4.16 32.96 -9.93
C ALA A 609 3.72 31.89 -8.92
N ALA A 610 4.40 30.73 -8.89
CA ALA A 610 4.12 29.69 -7.89
C ALA A 610 4.55 30.11 -6.48
N MET A 611 5.65 30.86 -6.34
CA MET A 611 6.12 31.42 -5.07
C MET A 611 5.19 32.53 -4.54
N GLU A 612 4.62 33.34 -5.42
CA GLU A 612 3.59 34.34 -5.10
C GLU A 612 2.33 33.66 -4.54
N ALA A 613 1.81 32.64 -5.25
CA ALA A 613 0.68 31.84 -4.80
C ALA A 613 0.97 31.12 -3.46
N ARG A 614 2.18 30.59 -3.27
CA ARG A 614 2.62 30.02 -1.99
C ARG A 614 2.63 31.08 -0.88
N GLY A 615 2.91 32.34 -1.19
CA GLY A 615 2.82 33.46 -0.24
C GLY A 615 1.41 33.71 0.27
N GLU A 616 0.42 33.66 -0.62
CA GLU A 616 -1.00 33.75 -0.26
C GLU A 616 -1.41 32.56 0.62
N ASP A 617 -1.01 31.35 0.22
CA ASP A 617 -1.27 30.13 0.98
C ASP A 617 -0.67 30.18 2.41
N ARG A 618 0.55 30.69 2.57
CA ARG A 618 1.18 30.87 3.89
C ARG A 618 0.38 31.81 4.78
N ALA A 619 -0.11 32.92 4.22
CA ALA A 619 -0.92 33.88 4.97
C ALA A 619 -2.27 33.28 5.38
N GLN A 620 -2.89 32.48 4.50
CA GLN A 620 -4.12 31.75 4.81
C GLN A 620 -3.90 30.69 5.89
N LEU A 621 -2.82 29.91 5.79
CA LEU A 621 -2.49 28.87 6.77
C LEU A 621 -2.21 29.49 8.15
N TRP A 622 -1.44 30.58 8.20
CA TRP A 622 -1.16 31.30 9.44
C TRP A 622 -2.44 31.85 10.08
N ARG A 623 -3.36 32.41 9.29
CA ARG A 623 -4.67 32.84 9.80
C ARG A 623 -5.45 31.65 10.39
N ALA A 624 -5.46 30.50 9.72
CA ALA A 624 -6.10 29.30 10.25
C ALA A 624 -5.46 28.84 11.57
N PHE A 625 -4.14 28.96 11.71
CA PHE A 625 -3.43 28.67 12.96
C PHE A 625 -3.83 29.63 14.09
N GLN A 626 -4.00 30.92 13.79
CA GLN A 626 -4.46 31.93 14.75
C GLN A 626 -5.92 31.66 15.18
N GLU A 627 -6.79 31.34 14.22
CA GLU A 627 -8.20 31.02 14.48
C GLU A 627 -8.37 29.73 15.29
N ALA A 628 -7.50 28.75 15.08
CA ALA A 628 -7.44 27.52 15.88
C ALA A 628 -6.79 27.73 17.26
N GLY A 629 -6.17 28.89 17.51
CA GLY A 629 -5.51 29.22 18.77
C GLY A 629 -4.16 28.51 18.98
N VAL A 630 -3.55 27.98 17.91
CA VAL A 630 -2.20 27.39 17.96
C VAL A 630 -1.11 28.41 17.63
N ALA A 631 -1.48 29.51 16.98
CA ALA A 631 -0.63 30.69 16.77
C ALA A 631 -1.19 31.92 17.51
N PRO A 632 -0.35 32.86 17.94
CA PRO A 632 -0.80 34.06 18.64
C PRO A 632 -1.60 34.99 17.71
N PRO A 633 -2.74 35.57 18.18
CA PRO A 633 -3.49 36.54 17.41
C PRO A 633 -2.67 37.83 17.21
N ASP A 634 -2.94 38.54 16.11
CA ASP A 634 -2.32 39.83 15.78
C ASP A 634 -0.80 39.82 15.59
N VAL A 635 -0.19 38.64 15.41
CA VAL A 635 1.22 38.47 15.03
C VAL A 635 1.31 38.11 13.55
N GLU A 636 2.26 38.72 12.83
CA GLU A 636 2.51 38.39 11.43
C GLU A 636 3.02 36.96 11.25
N ALA A 637 2.79 36.38 10.08
CA ALA A 637 3.30 35.05 9.75
C ALA A 637 4.84 35.02 9.85
N PRO A 638 5.44 33.91 10.32
CA PRO A 638 6.89 33.78 10.38
C PRO A 638 7.55 33.99 9.01
N PRO A 639 8.80 34.50 8.98
CA PRO A 639 9.56 34.63 7.74
C PRO A 639 9.78 33.25 7.08
N VAL A 640 10.04 33.25 5.78
CA VAL A 640 10.19 32.04 4.94
C VAL A 640 11.25 31.08 5.48
N ASP A 641 12.33 31.58 6.07
CA ASP A 641 13.40 30.74 6.62
C ASP A 641 13.05 30.05 7.94
N ASN A 642 11.96 30.48 8.61
CA ASN A 642 11.52 29.97 9.91
C ASN A 642 10.11 29.39 9.81
N ALA A 643 10.00 28.15 9.34
CA ALA A 643 8.72 27.49 9.15
C ALA A 643 7.98 27.23 10.48
N PRO A 644 6.65 27.45 10.55
CA PRO A 644 5.82 27.21 11.74
C PRO A 644 5.50 25.71 11.92
N VAL A 645 6.54 24.90 12.14
CA VAL A 645 6.41 23.45 12.26
C VAL A 645 5.59 23.08 13.48
N ASP A 646 5.87 23.70 14.63
CA ASP A 646 5.21 23.35 15.90
C ASP A 646 3.71 23.71 15.86
N GLU A 647 3.34 24.83 15.23
CA GLU A 647 1.95 25.21 14.99
C GLU A 647 1.25 24.26 14.03
N ALA A 648 1.93 23.80 12.96
CA ALA A 648 1.37 22.82 12.04
C ALA A 648 1.12 21.47 12.73
N LEU A 649 2.08 21.00 13.54
CA LEU A 649 1.93 19.79 14.34
C LEU A 649 0.74 19.92 15.30
N ALA A 650 0.65 21.02 16.05
CA ALA A 650 -0.45 21.27 16.97
C ALA A 650 -1.81 21.35 16.26
N PHE A 651 -1.87 22.05 15.12
CA PHE A 651 -3.09 22.21 14.32
C PHE A 651 -3.67 20.87 13.87
N VAL A 652 -2.83 20.00 13.28
CA VAL A 652 -3.25 18.65 12.87
C VAL A 652 -3.55 17.78 14.10
N GLY A 653 -2.84 17.98 15.20
CA GLY A 653 -3.04 17.27 16.46
C GLY A 653 -4.40 17.53 17.11
N MET A 654 -5.04 18.67 16.80
CA MET A 654 -6.37 19.02 17.31
C MET A 654 -7.53 18.40 16.53
N THR A 655 -7.26 17.71 15.42
CA THR A 655 -8.31 17.10 14.59
C THR A 655 -9.05 15.97 15.33
N PRO A 656 -10.34 15.72 15.04
CA PRO A 656 -11.11 14.63 15.64
C PRO A 656 -10.79 13.25 15.04
N ALA A 657 -9.80 13.16 14.16
CA ALA A 657 -9.32 11.89 13.61
C ALA A 657 -8.96 10.92 14.75
N PRO A 658 -9.33 9.63 14.70
CA PRO A 658 -8.97 8.65 15.73
C PRO A 658 -7.45 8.44 15.84
N MET A 659 -6.71 8.69 14.77
CA MET A 659 -5.26 8.65 14.73
C MET A 659 -4.72 9.79 13.87
N VAL A 660 -3.66 10.45 14.36
CA VAL A 660 -2.82 11.35 13.55
C VAL A 660 -1.48 10.67 13.34
N THR A 661 -0.91 10.77 12.15
CA THR A 661 0.44 10.26 11.86
C THR A 661 1.30 11.41 11.37
N TYR A 662 2.48 11.61 11.95
CA TYR A 662 3.42 12.65 11.50
C TYR A 662 4.63 12.03 10.81
N PRO A 663 5.02 12.48 9.61
CA PRO A 663 6.31 12.14 9.03
C PRO A 663 7.46 12.53 9.96
N LEU A 664 8.44 11.64 10.11
CA LEU A 664 9.62 11.86 10.94
C LEU A 664 10.36 13.13 10.51
N GLU A 665 10.37 13.43 9.22
CA GLU A 665 10.96 14.63 8.65
C GLU A 665 10.34 15.92 9.21
N ASP A 666 9.02 15.96 9.42
CA ASP A 666 8.34 17.11 10.02
C ASP A 666 8.64 17.24 11.51
N LEU A 667 8.65 16.13 12.25
CA LEU A 667 9.04 16.14 13.66
C LEU A 667 10.49 16.62 13.85
N LEU A 668 11.35 16.40 12.86
CA LEU A 668 12.73 16.88 12.81
C LEU A 668 12.87 18.25 12.11
N ALA A 669 11.77 18.85 11.64
CA ALA A 669 11.74 20.10 10.89
C ALA A 669 12.64 20.13 9.63
N LEU A 670 12.86 18.97 8.99
CA LEU A 670 13.69 18.85 7.79
C LEU A 670 13.01 19.50 6.58
N ALA A 671 13.80 20.13 5.71
CA ALA A 671 13.28 20.78 4.50
C ALA A 671 13.07 19.84 3.31
N GLU A 672 13.84 18.74 3.26
CA GLU A 672 13.92 17.87 2.09
C GLU A 672 12.90 16.74 2.18
N GLN A 673 12.15 16.52 1.09
CA GLN A 673 11.19 15.41 1.01
C GLN A 673 11.88 14.09 0.60
N PRO A 674 11.34 12.92 1.00
CA PRO A 674 11.90 11.62 0.64
C PRO A 674 11.78 11.27 -0.84
N ASN A 675 10.68 11.67 -1.49
CA ASN A 675 10.38 11.40 -2.88
C ASN A 675 9.71 12.58 -3.56
N LEU A 676 10.03 12.82 -4.83
CA LEU A 676 9.38 13.81 -5.68
C LEU A 676 8.72 13.10 -6.88
N PRO A 677 7.39 12.97 -6.90
CA PRO A 677 6.67 12.27 -7.96
C PRO A 677 7.00 12.79 -9.37
N GLY A 678 7.12 11.86 -10.33
CA GLY A 678 7.45 12.14 -11.72
C GLY A 678 8.94 12.38 -12.00
N SER A 679 9.82 12.03 -11.05
CA SER A 679 11.28 12.01 -11.23
C SER A 679 11.81 10.60 -11.00
N ILE A 680 12.98 10.28 -11.58
CA ILE A 680 13.65 9.00 -11.39
C ILE A 680 14.99 9.24 -10.69
N ASP A 681 15.93 9.89 -11.37
CA ASP A 681 17.31 10.10 -10.91
C ASP A 681 17.62 11.58 -10.59
N GLU A 682 16.73 12.50 -10.98
CA GLU A 682 16.95 13.94 -10.90
C GLU A 682 16.78 14.50 -9.48
N HIS A 683 15.96 13.84 -8.66
CA HIS A 683 15.81 14.07 -7.22
C HIS A 683 16.32 12.83 -6.48
N PRO A 684 16.96 12.94 -5.29
CA PRO A 684 17.45 11.78 -4.52
C PRO A 684 16.32 11.01 -3.84
N ASN A 685 15.37 10.52 -4.63
CA ASN A 685 14.23 9.72 -4.21
C ASN A 685 14.71 8.48 -3.46
N TRP A 686 14.10 8.19 -2.31
CA TRP A 686 14.31 6.95 -1.55
C TRP A 686 15.77 6.71 -1.11
N ARG A 687 16.57 7.78 -1.01
CA ARG A 687 18.00 7.69 -0.70
C ARG A 687 18.39 8.47 0.55
N ARG A 688 17.57 9.38 1.03
CA ARG A 688 17.95 10.26 2.14
C ARG A 688 17.99 9.49 3.46
N ARG A 689 19.08 9.67 4.21
CA ARG A 689 19.24 9.14 5.57
C ARG A 689 18.98 10.22 6.60
N MET A 690 18.49 9.82 7.77
CA MET A 690 18.30 10.71 8.91
C MET A 690 19.65 11.29 9.35
N THR A 691 19.65 12.51 9.89
CA THR A 691 20.91 13.18 10.29
C THR A 691 21.58 12.51 11.49
N LEU A 692 20.79 11.97 12.42
CA LEU A 692 21.26 11.31 13.63
C LEU A 692 20.86 9.83 13.68
N PRO A 693 21.65 8.97 14.33
CA PRO A 693 21.22 7.64 14.74
C PRO A 693 19.98 7.68 15.64
N VAL A 694 19.17 6.61 15.60
CA VAL A 694 17.94 6.49 16.39
C VAL A 694 18.18 6.73 17.87
N ASP A 695 19.28 6.24 18.45
CA ASP A 695 19.57 6.47 19.86
C ASP A 695 19.79 7.94 20.20
N GLU A 696 20.39 8.71 19.28
CA GLU A 696 20.70 10.13 19.44
C GLU A 696 19.49 11.02 19.13
N LEU A 697 18.60 10.60 18.21
CA LEU A 697 17.36 11.34 17.90
C LEU A 697 16.52 11.59 19.16
N PHE A 698 16.39 10.59 20.03
CA PHE A 698 15.63 10.71 21.29
C PHE A 698 16.42 11.36 22.44
N LEU A 699 17.57 11.95 22.14
CA LEU A 699 18.30 12.86 23.05
C LEU A 699 18.22 14.32 22.57
N ASP A 700 17.64 14.57 21.40
CA ASP A 700 17.41 15.92 20.87
C ASP A 700 16.19 16.55 21.56
N ASP A 701 16.42 17.63 22.30
CA ASP A 701 15.38 18.31 23.09
C ASP A 701 14.23 18.79 22.19
N ALA A 702 14.52 19.35 21.02
CA ALA A 702 13.50 19.87 20.12
C ALA A 702 12.58 18.76 19.57
N PHE A 703 13.16 17.61 19.19
CA PHE A 703 12.38 16.45 18.77
C PHE A 703 11.52 15.90 19.92
N CYS A 704 12.09 15.74 21.11
CA CYS A 704 11.35 15.24 22.27
C CYS A 704 10.23 16.21 22.72
N ASP A 705 10.47 17.51 22.69
CA ASP A 705 9.48 18.55 23.01
C ASP A 705 8.31 18.52 22.03
N ARG A 706 8.57 18.32 20.73
CA ARG A 706 7.51 18.14 19.72
C ARG A 706 6.66 16.90 19.98
N LEU A 707 7.28 15.77 20.33
CA LEU A 707 6.53 14.56 20.68
C LEU A 707 5.61 14.79 21.90
N LEU A 708 6.13 15.46 22.93
CA LEU A 708 5.34 15.83 24.12
C LEU A 708 4.20 16.81 23.79
N ALA A 709 4.45 17.78 22.91
CA ALA A 709 3.45 18.74 22.45
C ALA A 709 2.33 18.05 21.66
N VAL A 710 2.70 17.13 20.76
CA VAL A 710 1.75 16.29 20.02
C VAL A 710 0.92 15.45 20.98
N GLU A 711 1.54 14.70 21.89
CA GLU A 711 0.82 13.88 22.87
C GLU A 711 -0.17 14.73 23.69
N SER A 712 0.25 15.92 24.12
CA SER A 712 -0.58 16.88 24.87
C SER A 712 -1.72 17.46 24.03
N ALA A 713 -1.51 17.69 22.73
CA ALA A 713 -2.56 18.12 21.81
C ALA A 713 -3.60 17.00 21.62
N ARG A 714 -3.15 15.75 21.43
CA ARG A 714 -4.03 14.59 21.27
C ARG A 714 -4.90 14.30 22.48
N LYS A 715 -4.33 14.42 23.70
CA LYS A 715 -5.10 14.29 24.96
C LYS A 715 -6.18 15.37 25.12
N ARG A 716 -6.01 16.54 24.50
CA ARG A 716 -6.97 17.65 24.52
C ARG A 716 -7.96 17.62 23.37
N ALA A 717 -7.68 16.88 22.30
CA ALA A 717 -8.62 16.67 21.21
C ALA A 717 -9.84 15.92 21.75
N VAL A 718 -11.03 16.48 21.57
CA VAL A 718 -12.29 15.91 22.07
C VAL A 718 -13.02 15.27 20.90
N TYR A 719 -13.48 14.03 21.06
CA TYR A 719 -14.42 13.44 20.10
C TYR A 719 -15.70 14.30 20.05
N PRO A 720 -16.24 14.61 18.86
CA PRO A 720 -17.44 15.44 18.72
C PRO A 720 -18.65 14.99 19.57
N ASP A 721 -18.72 13.70 19.94
CA ASP A 721 -19.79 13.12 20.75
C ASP A 721 -19.83 13.61 22.22
N ASN A 722 -18.83 14.36 22.69
CA ASN A 722 -18.79 14.94 24.04
C ASN A 722 -19.32 16.38 24.12
N LEU A 723 -19.96 16.90 23.07
CA LEU A 723 -20.64 18.20 23.09
C LEU A 723 -22.05 18.12 23.68
N ASP A 724 -22.17 17.55 24.88
CA ASP A 724 -23.26 17.87 25.81
C ASP A 724 -22.79 18.99 26.74
N THR A 725 -22.38 20.13 26.15
CA THR A 725 -22.21 21.37 26.90
C THR A 725 -23.58 22.04 27.06
N PRO A 726 -24.01 22.37 28.30
CA PRO A 726 -25.25 23.11 28.54
C PRO A 726 -25.20 24.43 27.78
N LYS A 727 -26.32 24.82 27.16
CA LYS A 727 -26.49 26.17 26.62
C LYS A 727 -26.06 27.19 27.69
N PRO A 728 -25.25 28.20 27.35
CA PRO A 728 -24.97 29.27 28.29
C PRO A 728 -26.29 29.96 28.64
N GLU A 729 -26.62 29.98 29.93
CA GLU A 729 -27.67 30.87 30.44
C GLU A 729 -27.21 32.30 30.17
N THR A 730 -27.88 32.97 29.22
CA THR A 730 -27.77 34.41 29.03
C THR A 730 -28.36 35.13 30.26
N PRO A 731 -27.77 36.26 30.68
CA PRO A 731 -28.09 36.93 31.95
C PRO A 731 -29.51 37.48 32.06
#